data_AF-A0A1F2X8P2-F1
#
_entry.id   AF-A0A1F2X8P2-F1
#
_cell.length_a   1.000
_cell.length_b   1.000
_cell.length_c   1.000
_cell.angle_alpha   90.00
_cell.angle_beta   90.00
_cell.angle_gamma   90.00
#
_symmetry.space_group_name_H-M   'P 1'
#
loop_
_entity.id
_entity.type
_entity.pdbx_description
1 polymer ?
#
loop_
_entity_poly.entity_id
_entity_poly.type
_entity_poly.pdbx_seq_one_letter_code
_entity_poly.pdbx_strand_id
1 'polypeptide(L)'
;MVQRFWSVVQAPIRQRGATVFLALAVAVGVLVGLAAAALIGALQGIDDLVVWAGDGLNMPKAIFFITIPLGFLAAWGIARRFAPEVAGDGVPEATAALAVRSGYLPTRSAPLKILVTGLTVGVGGSAGREGPIVQVGSSIGSSIARHSGLGEDRVRSLVAAGAGAAIGASFNAPIAGMLFAMEVILGNFALRHLNAVVVASVAAAVTTRSIVGEDLILRAFPYRVGDARELGLYALLGVIAALVGWLFLRLVHTAENVSWIRRSWMRPLLFGVLVAALGFAEPRVLGTGQGFVRSLLNLITSDSVVWYVLLGIAGAKVLATALTMGSGGSGGAFMPSLFLGATIGVAFVEIVQPFWHVSELQPGSFAVVGMAATFAAIARAPLTAMLIVFEITQDYGLVLPLMLAASLATFLADRFHPDSVYTMALRRMGVRLTRRSEVDLLDTVSVGDVVRPEIVSTVVDASTVQVQRTMDDHRLHGLPVLDAKGRLAGVVTISDIMRSGGPADAVTAADVMTPRPVTVTPTTPISEVLERMASLGIGRVPVVDEEDPDRLIAMFRREDAVRAYHMALGQEVQHDLGRSRLQARVAAGADFHEIDVPAGSIADGRLLKEMPIPGGMTVVSIRRGLQVLVPDGNTRLRADDRLTVFARPGANLQLFERLNAGDTGELDILSEDAARFHDIEVPAGSIADGKAIREVAVPSGCTIVSVRRGEEIIVPDGSTLLGAGDVLTVFSKPAERRVFVERLNA
;
A
#
# COMPACT_ATOMS: atom_id res chain seq x y z
N MET A 1 -37.30 4.54 -12.66
CA MET A 1 -36.75 4.85 -14.00
C MET A 1 -35.27 4.52 -14.11
N VAL A 2 -34.42 4.99 -13.19
CA VAL A 2 -32.96 4.72 -13.17
C VAL A 2 -32.61 3.22 -13.16
N GLN A 3 -33.28 2.40 -12.33
CA GLN A 3 -33.02 0.95 -12.29
C GLN A 3 -33.36 0.19 -13.59
N ARG A 4 -34.40 0.63 -14.33
CA ARG A 4 -34.79 0.02 -15.62
C ARG A 4 -33.82 0.39 -16.75
N PHE A 5 -33.19 1.56 -16.68
CA PHE A 5 -32.13 1.95 -17.63
C PHE A 5 -30.89 1.05 -17.45
N TRP A 6 -30.48 0.82 -16.20
CA TRP A 6 -29.33 -0.04 -15.91
C TRP A 6 -29.55 -1.52 -16.28
N SER A 7 -30.77 -2.06 -16.12
CA SER A 7 -31.06 -3.44 -16.51
C SER A 7 -31.00 -3.68 -18.02
N VAL A 8 -31.36 -2.68 -18.84
CA VAL A 8 -31.26 -2.77 -20.31
C VAL A 8 -29.81 -2.65 -20.79
N VAL A 9 -29.01 -1.84 -20.09
CA VAL A 9 -27.57 -1.68 -20.37
C VAL A 9 -26.78 -2.93 -19.99
N GLN A 10 -27.16 -3.67 -18.94
CA GLN A 10 -26.40 -4.83 -18.43
C GLN A 10 -26.45 -6.08 -19.32
N ALA A 11 -27.50 -6.30 -20.11
CA ALA A 11 -27.67 -7.51 -20.92
C ALA A 11 -26.58 -7.73 -22.01
N PRO A 12 -26.16 -6.71 -22.80
CA PRO A 12 -25.10 -6.88 -23.80
C PRO A 12 -23.66 -6.90 -23.23
N ILE A 13 -23.43 -6.39 -22.00
CA ILE A 13 -22.09 -6.29 -21.38
C ILE A 13 -21.48 -7.67 -21.10
N ARG A 14 -22.33 -8.66 -20.82
CA ARG A 14 -21.93 -10.03 -20.46
C ARG A 14 -21.49 -10.87 -21.67
N GLN A 15 -21.85 -10.48 -22.90
CA GLN A 15 -21.56 -11.24 -24.13
C GLN A 15 -20.60 -10.52 -25.12
N ARG A 16 -20.31 -9.22 -24.96
CA ARG A 16 -19.38 -8.43 -25.81
C ARG A 16 -18.25 -7.77 -24.99
N GLY A 17 -17.53 -8.58 -24.23
CA GLY A 17 -16.75 -8.14 -23.06
C GLY A 17 -15.64 -7.12 -23.28
N ALA A 18 -14.96 -7.08 -24.43
CA ALA A 18 -13.80 -6.19 -24.66
C ALA A 18 -14.19 -4.81 -25.22
N THR A 19 -15.07 -4.76 -26.22
CA THR A 19 -15.52 -3.51 -26.85
C THR A 19 -16.30 -2.64 -25.88
N VAL A 20 -17.20 -3.22 -25.09
CA VAL A 20 -17.95 -2.49 -24.06
C VAL A 20 -16.99 -1.93 -23.01
N PHE A 21 -16.00 -2.71 -22.60
CA PHE A 21 -15.03 -2.27 -21.61
C PHE A 21 -14.17 -1.09 -22.11
N LEU A 22 -13.75 -1.12 -23.37
CA LEU A 22 -13.06 0.03 -23.99
C LEU A 22 -13.98 1.26 -24.13
N ALA A 23 -15.25 1.07 -24.48
CA ALA A 23 -16.22 2.16 -24.54
C ALA A 23 -16.43 2.81 -23.15
N LEU A 24 -16.45 2.01 -22.08
CA LEU A 24 -16.47 2.52 -20.71
C LEU A 24 -15.18 3.28 -20.38
N ALA A 25 -14.01 2.81 -20.82
CA ALA A 25 -12.75 3.53 -20.63
C ALA A 25 -12.75 4.89 -21.36
N VAL A 26 -13.29 4.98 -22.59
CA VAL A 26 -13.50 6.25 -23.30
C VAL A 26 -14.41 7.17 -22.48
N ALA A 27 -15.55 6.65 -21.99
CA ALA A 27 -16.49 7.42 -21.20
C ALA A 27 -15.86 7.95 -19.90
N VAL A 28 -15.04 7.12 -19.22
CA VAL A 28 -14.22 7.55 -18.08
C VAL A 28 -13.32 8.70 -18.50
N GLY A 29 -12.56 8.55 -19.59
CA GLY A 29 -11.67 9.60 -20.09
C GLY A 29 -12.37 10.92 -20.36
N VAL A 30 -13.50 10.91 -21.08
CA VAL A 30 -14.28 12.13 -21.37
C VAL A 30 -14.77 12.80 -20.08
N LEU A 31 -15.33 12.03 -19.15
CA LEU A 31 -15.82 12.58 -17.88
C LEU A 31 -14.69 13.12 -17.00
N VAL A 32 -13.54 12.45 -16.99
CA VAL A 32 -12.33 12.94 -16.30
C VAL A 32 -11.84 14.23 -16.95
N GLY A 33 -11.85 14.32 -18.28
CA GLY A 33 -11.46 15.53 -19.00
C GLY A 33 -12.38 16.72 -18.72
N LEU A 34 -13.70 16.48 -18.64
CA LEU A 34 -14.68 17.49 -18.20
C LEU A 34 -14.44 17.91 -16.74
N ALA A 35 -14.17 16.96 -15.86
CA ALA A 35 -13.88 17.24 -14.46
C ALA A 35 -12.57 18.03 -14.28
N ALA A 36 -11.55 17.75 -15.09
CA ALA A 36 -10.30 18.50 -15.11
C ALA A 36 -10.53 19.95 -15.58
N ALA A 37 -11.31 20.15 -16.65
CA ALA A 37 -11.69 21.48 -17.11
C ALA A 37 -12.48 22.24 -16.05
N ALA A 38 -13.42 21.59 -15.36
CA ALA A 38 -14.17 22.18 -14.26
C ALA A 38 -13.28 22.58 -13.08
N LEU A 39 -12.29 21.76 -12.72
CA LEU A 39 -11.32 22.08 -11.68
C LEU A 39 -10.47 23.28 -12.06
N ILE A 40 -9.94 23.31 -13.29
CA ILE A 40 -9.14 24.43 -13.80
C ILE A 40 -9.95 25.73 -13.79
N GLY A 41 -11.18 25.69 -14.32
CA GLY A 41 -12.08 26.86 -14.30
C GLY A 41 -12.46 27.31 -12.89
N ALA A 42 -12.65 26.39 -11.95
CA ALA A 42 -12.92 26.73 -10.55
C ALA A 42 -11.70 27.39 -9.88
N LEU A 43 -10.49 26.93 -10.16
CA LEU A 43 -9.25 27.54 -9.66
C LEU A 43 -9.09 28.96 -10.19
N GLN A 44 -9.21 29.14 -11.51
CA GLN A 44 -9.10 30.45 -12.16
C GLN A 44 -10.19 31.41 -11.69
N GLY A 45 -11.45 30.98 -11.65
CA GLY A 45 -12.55 31.84 -11.23
C GLY A 45 -12.45 32.30 -9.77
N ILE A 46 -11.90 31.47 -8.87
CA ILE A 46 -11.65 31.88 -7.47
C ILE A 46 -10.45 32.84 -7.41
N ASP A 47 -9.38 32.57 -8.14
CA ASP A 47 -8.20 33.45 -8.20
C ASP A 47 -8.57 34.84 -8.74
N ASP A 48 -9.29 34.90 -9.86
CA ASP A 48 -9.81 36.14 -10.46
C ASP A 48 -10.72 36.91 -9.50
N LEU A 49 -11.57 36.20 -8.74
CA LEU A 49 -12.42 36.82 -7.73
C LEU A 49 -11.60 37.43 -6.59
N VAL A 50 -10.54 36.76 -6.13
CA VAL A 50 -9.64 37.26 -5.10
C VAL A 50 -8.90 38.51 -5.58
N VAL A 51 -8.38 38.49 -6.80
CA VAL A 51 -7.70 39.64 -7.42
C VAL A 51 -8.67 40.82 -7.56
N TRP A 52 -9.85 40.57 -8.13
CA TRP A 52 -10.89 41.59 -8.30
C TRP A 52 -11.31 42.23 -6.96
N ALA A 53 -11.48 41.41 -5.91
CA ALA A 53 -11.80 41.91 -4.57
C ALA A 53 -10.64 42.72 -3.97
N GLY A 54 -9.39 42.29 -4.20
CA GLY A 54 -8.20 43.01 -3.78
C GLY A 54 -8.09 44.40 -4.42
N ASP A 55 -8.33 44.48 -5.73
CA ASP A 55 -8.32 45.74 -6.47
C ASP A 55 -9.47 46.66 -6.04
N GLY A 56 -10.68 46.12 -5.88
CA GLY A 56 -11.85 46.89 -5.45
C GLY A 56 -11.73 47.47 -4.04
N LEU A 57 -10.96 46.82 -3.15
CA LEU A 57 -10.67 47.28 -1.79
C LEU A 57 -9.36 48.09 -1.69
N ASN A 58 -8.67 48.34 -2.81
CA ASN A 58 -7.34 48.97 -2.86
C ASN A 58 -6.29 48.25 -1.97
N MET A 59 -6.38 46.92 -1.91
CA MET A 59 -5.55 46.01 -1.11
C MET A 59 -5.05 44.82 -1.94
N PRO A 60 -4.41 45.04 -3.12
CA PRO A 60 -4.18 43.98 -4.11
C PRO A 60 -3.34 42.80 -3.59
N LYS A 61 -2.39 43.05 -2.67
CA LYS A 61 -1.62 41.99 -1.98
C LYS A 61 -2.09 41.70 -0.57
N ALA A 62 -2.64 42.71 0.13
CA ALA A 62 -3.06 42.55 1.51
C ALA A 62 -4.33 41.69 1.64
N ILE A 63 -5.12 41.57 0.57
CA ILE A 63 -6.32 40.72 0.52
C ILE A 63 -6.02 39.25 0.87
N PHE A 64 -4.80 38.76 0.57
CA PHE A 64 -4.39 37.39 0.88
C PHE A 64 -4.41 37.06 2.38
N PHE A 65 -4.22 38.04 3.26
CA PHE A 65 -4.35 37.85 4.71
C PHE A 65 -5.78 37.55 5.15
N ILE A 66 -6.77 37.80 4.30
CA ILE A 66 -8.18 37.50 4.54
C ILE A 66 -8.56 36.22 3.78
N THR A 67 -8.30 36.18 2.49
CA THR A 67 -8.81 35.12 1.60
C THR A 67 -8.16 33.76 1.85
N ILE A 68 -6.84 33.70 2.07
CA ILE A 68 -6.13 32.42 2.27
C ILE A 68 -6.56 31.74 3.59
N PRO A 69 -6.53 32.40 4.76
CA PRO A 69 -6.99 31.77 6.00
C PRO A 69 -8.45 31.32 5.96
N LEU A 70 -9.33 32.14 5.36
CA LEU A 70 -10.75 31.81 5.23
C LEU A 70 -10.98 30.64 4.26
N GLY A 71 -10.28 30.61 3.12
CA GLY A 71 -10.35 29.52 2.17
C GLY A 71 -9.86 28.20 2.78
N PHE A 72 -8.74 28.24 3.51
CA PHE A 72 -8.23 27.05 4.22
C PHE A 72 -9.20 26.56 5.29
N LEU A 73 -9.79 27.48 6.07
CA LEU A 73 -10.79 27.13 7.09
C LEU A 73 -12.03 26.52 6.46
N ALA A 74 -12.52 27.08 5.35
CA ALA A 74 -13.67 26.56 4.62
C ALA A 74 -13.38 25.19 4.00
N ALA A 75 -12.24 25.02 3.33
CA ALA A 75 -11.79 23.76 2.76
C ALA A 75 -11.69 22.67 3.83
N TRP A 76 -11.02 22.97 4.95
CA TRP A 76 -10.91 22.07 6.10
C TRP A 76 -12.28 21.71 6.69
N GLY A 77 -13.17 22.69 6.87
CA GLY A 77 -14.50 22.50 7.44
C GLY A 77 -15.38 21.61 6.56
N ILE A 78 -15.37 21.82 5.24
CA ILE A 78 -16.12 21.02 4.28
C ILE A 78 -15.59 19.58 4.25
N ALA A 79 -14.27 19.41 4.13
CA ALA A 79 -13.66 18.08 4.12
C ALA A 79 -14.00 17.30 5.40
N ARG A 80 -13.81 17.92 6.57
CA ARG A 80 -14.10 17.28 7.86
C ARG A 80 -15.57 16.91 8.03
N ARG A 81 -16.51 17.73 7.54
CA ARG A 81 -17.95 17.55 7.77
C ARG A 81 -18.62 16.59 6.80
N PHE A 82 -18.19 16.57 5.54
CA PHE A 82 -18.91 15.88 4.45
C PHE A 82 -18.15 14.68 3.87
N ALA A 83 -16.82 14.77 3.72
CA ALA A 83 -16.02 13.70 3.14
C ALA A 83 -14.54 13.83 3.57
N PRO A 84 -14.15 13.26 4.72
CA PRO A 84 -12.78 13.33 5.22
C PRO A 84 -11.74 12.82 4.21
N GLU A 85 -12.15 11.91 3.33
CA GLU A 85 -11.33 11.35 2.25
C GLU A 85 -10.91 12.36 1.19
N VAL A 86 -11.47 13.58 1.14
CA VAL A 86 -11.09 14.59 0.12
C VAL A 86 -10.00 15.56 0.58
N ALA A 87 -9.53 15.46 1.84
CA ALA A 87 -8.37 16.22 2.28
C ALA A 87 -7.07 15.74 1.60
N GLY A 88 -6.02 16.56 1.62
CA GLY A 88 -4.69 16.18 1.16
C GLY A 88 -4.53 16.02 -0.36
N ASP A 89 -3.50 15.27 -0.77
CA ASP A 89 -3.07 15.13 -2.17
C ASP A 89 -4.10 14.40 -3.03
N GLY A 90 -4.59 13.23 -2.61
CA GLY A 90 -5.56 12.43 -3.37
C GLY A 90 -4.96 11.24 -4.16
N VAL A 91 -3.68 11.30 -4.54
CA VAL A 91 -2.97 10.12 -5.09
C VAL A 91 -2.92 8.97 -4.06
N PRO A 92 -2.57 9.21 -2.77
CA PRO A 92 -2.57 8.16 -1.76
C PRO A 92 -3.94 7.49 -1.62
N GLU A 93 -5.04 8.25 -1.66
CA GLU A 93 -6.39 7.71 -1.60
C GLU A 93 -6.73 6.80 -2.78
N ALA A 94 -6.31 7.17 -4.00
CA ALA A 94 -6.48 6.35 -5.19
C ALA A 94 -5.67 5.05 -5.11
N THR A 95 -4.40 5.13 -4.72
CA THR A 95 -3.54 3.95 -4.54
C THR A 95 -4.05 3.05 -3.42
N ALA A 96 -4.46 3.61 -2.27
CA ALA A 96 -5.05 2.84 -1.17
C ALA A 96 -6.34 2.15 -1.60
N ALA A 97 -7.19 2.79 -2.39
CA ALA A 97 -8.41 2.17 -2.87
C ALA A 97 -8.14 0.93 -3.73
N LEU A 98 -7.14 0.99 -4.62
CA LEU A 98 -6.73 -0.16 -5.44
C LEU A 98 -6.05 -1.25 -4.62
N ALA A 99 -5.22 -0.88 -3.66
CA ALA A 99 -4.45 -1.83 -2.86
C ALA A 99 -5.29 -2.58 -1.82
N VAL A 100 -6.20 -1.89 -1.11
CA VAL A 100 -6.91 -2.47 0.05
C VAL A 100 -8.43 -2.36 -0.01
N ARG A 101 -9.02 -1.73 -1.03
CA ARG A 101 -10.49 -1.57 -1.16
C ARG A 101 -11.05 -2.07 -2.50
N SER A 102 -10.32 -2.94 -3.19
CA SER A 102 -10.73 -3.49 -4.49
C SER A 102 -11.12 -2.42 -5.53
N GLY A 103 -10.46 -1.26 -5.49
CA GLY A 103 -10.73 -0.11 -6.36
C GLY A 103 -11.94 0.75 -5.97
N TYR A 104 -12.46 0.62 -4.75
CA TYR A 104 -13.60 1.42 -4.29
C TYR A 104 -13.21 2.85 -3.88
N LEU A 105 -13.77 3.84 -4.57
CA LEU A 105 -13.81 5.26 -4.15
C LEU A 105 -15.25 5.80 -4.15
N PRO A 106 -15.69 6.53 -3.11
CA PRO A 106 -17.03 7.10 -3.06
C PRO A 106 -17.30 8.10 -4.18
N THR A 107 -18.45 7.99 -4.88
CA THR A 107 -18.79 8.90 -6.00
C THR A 107 -18.85 10.38 -5.55
N ARG A 108 -19.25 10.64 -4.31
CA ARG A 108 -19.30 11.99 -3.71
C ARG A 108 -17.93 12.67 -3.63
N SER A 109 -16.84 11.89 -3.63
CA SER A 109 -15.49 12.43 -3.47
C SER A 109 -15.09 13.31 -4.65
N ALA A 110 -15.55 13.01 -5.87
CA ALA A 110 -15.23 13.79 -7.07
C ALA A 110 -15.64 15.28 -6.97
N PRO A 111 -16.94 15.64 -6.84
CA PRO A 111 -17.33 17.04 -6.76
C PRO A 111 -16.80 17.75 -5.51
N LEU A 112 -16.73 17.05 -4.37
CA LEU A 112 -16.22 17.63 -3.13
C LEU A 112 -14.71 17.92 -3.21
N LYS A 113 -13.92 17.05 -3.85
CA LYS A 113 -12.48 17.27 -4.06
C LYS A 113 -12.22 18.47 -4.96
N ILE A 114 -13.04 18.69 -5.99
CA ILE A 114 -12.95 19.90 -6.84
C ILE A 114 -13.19 21.16 -6.00
N LEU A 115 -14.28 21.19 -5.21
CA LEU A 115 -14.62 22.34 -4.37
C LEU A 115 -13.54 22.65 -3.32
N VAL A 116 -13.11 21.64 -2.56
CA VAL A 116 -12.10 21.80 -1.49
C VAL A 116 -10.75 22.22 -2.07
N THR A 117 -10.37 21.71 -3.24
CA THR A 117 -9.13 22.12 -3.92
C THR A 117 -9.23 23.55 -4.45
N GLY A 118 -10.36 23.95 -5.03
CA GLY A 118 -10.60 25.33 -5.44
C GLY A 118 -10.49 26.31 -4.27
N LEU A 119 -11.07 25.98 -3.11
CA LEU A 119 -10.99 26.81 -1.89
C LEU A 119 -9.61 26.81 -1.22
N THR A 120 -8.74 25.85 -1.54
CA THR A 120 -7.38 25.79 -1.02
C THR A 120 -6.41 26.52 -1.96
N VAL A 121 -6.35 26.08 -3.22
CA VAL A 121 -5.36 26.58 -4.19
C VAL A 121 -5.84 27.85 -4.89
N GLY A 122 -7.13 27.95 -5.22
CA GLY A 122 -7.70 29.10 -5.92
C GLY A 122 -7.67 30.39 -5.10
N VAL A 123 -7.70 30.31 -3.77
CA VAL A 123 -7.54 31.50 -2.90
C VAL A 123 -6.09 31.96 -2.74
N GLY A 124 -5.12 31.21 -3.28
CA GLY A 124 -3.69 31.49 -3.20
C GLY A 124 -2.85 30.41 -2.51
N GLY A 125 -3.44 29.33 -1.98
CA GLY A 125 -2.66 28.25 -1.36
C GLY A 125 -1.63 27.64 -2.32
N SER A 126 -0.40 27.44 -1.86
CA SER A 126 0.68 26.89 -2.68
C SER A 126 0.56 25.37 -2.75
N ALA A 127 -0.10 24.85 -3.78
CA ALA A 127 -0.13 23.41 -4.07
C ALA A 127 -0.49 23.14 -5.54
N GLY A 128 -0.27 21.89 -5.97
CA GLY A 128 -0.69 21.39 -7.28
C GLY A 128 -2.14 20.92 -7.30
N ARG A 129 -2.75 20.90 -8.49
CA ARG A 129 -4.10 20.36 -8.72
C ARG A 129 -4.11 18.90 -9.19
N GLU A 130 -2.94 18.37 -9.50
CA GLU A 130 -2.72 17.09 -10.18
C GLU A 130 -3.04 15.89 -9.28
N GLY A 131 -2.70 15.98 -7.98
CA GLY A 131 -3.12 14.95 -7.02
C GLY A 131 -4.64 14.91 -6.85
N PRO A 132 -5.29 16.07 -6.60
CA PRO A 132 -6.74 16.11 -6.45
C PRO A 132 -7.51 15.58 -7.65
N ILE A 133 -7.08 15.94 -8.88
CA ILE A 133 -7.74 15.45 -10.08
C ILE A 133 -7.51 13.94 -10.31
N VAL A 134 -6.38 13.38 -9.88
CA VAL A 134 -6.16 11.92 -9.87
C VAL A 134 -7.21 11.21 -9.01
N GLN A 135 -7.51 11.74 -7.82
CA GLN A 135 -8.56 11.19 -6.97
C GLN A 135 -9.94 11.33 -7.60
N VAL A 136 -10.24 12.49 -8.20
CA VAL A 136 -11.49 12.74 -8.93
C VAL A 136 -11.64 11.72 -10.06
N GLY A 137 -10.60 11.54 -10.89
CA GLY A 137 -10.61 10.61 -12.00
C GLY A 137 -10.75 9.15 -11.57
N SER A 138 -10.03 8.77 -10.51
CA SER A 138 -10.15 7.44 -9.88
C SER A 138 -11.56 7.20 -9.34
N SER A 139 -12.20 8.21 -8.76
CA SER A 139 -13.58 8.17 -8.27
C SER A 139 -14.59 8.01 -9.42
N ILE A 140 -14.39 8.71 -10.54
CA ILE A 140 -15.21 8.56 -11.75
C ILE A 140 -15.08 7.13 -12.31
N GLY A 141 -13.84 6.64 -12.45
CA GLY A 141 -13.54 5.27 -12.89
C GLY A 141 -14.19 4.22 -11.97
N SER A 142 -14.05 4.38 -10.66
CA SER A 142 -14.67 3.51 -9.65
C SER A 142 -16.19 3.53 -9.74
N SER A 143 -16.79 4.71 -9.89
CA SER A 143 -18.24 4.87 -10.00
C SER A 143 -18.79 4.17 -11.24
N ILE A 144 -18.17 4.36 -12.40
CA ILE A 144 -18.61 3.71 -13.65
C ILE A 144 -18.44 2.19 -13.56
N ALA A 145 -17.32 1.72 -13.02
CA ALA A 145 -17.05 0.30 -12.87
C ALA A 145 -18.09 -0.40 -11.98
N ARG A 146 -18.49 0.23 -10.87
CA ARG A 146 -19.52 -0.30 -9.95
C ARG A 146 -20.88 -0.50 -10.61
N HIS A 147 -21.33 0.46 -11.41
CA HIS A 147 -22.65 0.38 -12.05
C HIS A 147 -22.66 -0.58 -13.26
N SER A 148 -21.47 -0.98 -13.73
CA SER A 148 -21.30 -1.85 -14.90
C SER A 148 -21.23 -3.35 -14.57
N GLY A 149 -21.24 -3.73 -13.27
CA GLY A 149 -21.21 -5.13 -12.84
C GLY A 149 -19.92 -5.88 -13.23
N LEU A 150 -18.81 -5.15 -13.38
CA LEU A 150 -17.54 -5.71 -13.83
C LEU A 150 -16.79 -6.44 -12.69
N GLY A 151 -16.02 -7.47 -13.04
CA GLY A 151 -15.12 -8.16 -12.09
C GLY A 151 -13.99 -7.25 -11.60
N GLU A 152 -13.36 -7.64 -10.48
CA GLU A 152 -12.39 -6.83 -9.74
C GLU A 152 -11.22 -6.32 -10.61
N ASP A 153 -10.67 -7.15 -11.49
CA ASP A 153 -9.57 -6.75 -12.38
C ASP A 153 -9.95 -5.61 -13.33
N ARG A 154 -11.19 -5.62 -13.83
CA ARG A 154 -11.70 -4.56 -14.73
C ARG A 154 -12.04 -3.30 -13.94
N VAL A 155 -12.48 -3.43 -12.70
CA VAL A 155 -12.65 -2.30 -11.78
C VAL A 155 -11.30 -1.62 -11.55
N ARG A 156 -10.27 -2.39 -11.17
CA ARG A 156 -8.91 -1.87 -10.98
C ARG A 156 -8.39 -1.16 -12.23
N SER A 157 -8.64 -1.75 -13.40
CA SER A 157 -8.29 -1.16 -14.69
C SER A 157 -8.97 0.20 -14.95
N LEU A 158 -10.27 0.34 -14.69
CA LEU A 158 -11.00 1.61 -14.91
C LEU A 158 -10.65 2.69 -13.89
N VAL A 159 -10.38 2.30 -12.65
CA VAL A 159 -9.91 3.23 -11.61
C VAL A 159 -8.53 3.76 -11.97
N ALA A 160 -7.59 2.88 -12.35
CA ALA A 160 -6.27 3.28 -12.84
C ALA A 160 -6.35 4.09 -14.14
N ALA A 161 -7.27 3.73 -15.05
CA ALA A 161 -7.52 4.49 -16.27
C ALA A 161 -8.03 5.90 -15.96
N GLY A 162 -8.90 6.06 -14.96
CA GLY A 162 -9.33 7.36 -14.45
C GLY A 162 -8.18 8.19 -13.85
N ALA A 163 -7.27 7.54 -13.11
CA ALA A 163 -6.07 8.20 -12.58
C ALA A 163 -5.12 8.67 -13.69
N GLY A 164 -4.83 7.81 -14.68
CA GLY A 164 -3.99 8.16 -15.82
C GLY A 164 -4.62 9.24 -16.69
N ALA A 165 -5.94 9.14 -16.91
CA ALA A 165 -6.74 10.17 -17.59
C ALA A 165 -6.66 11.53 -16.91
N ALA A 166 -6.61 11.57 -15.58
CA ALA A 166 -6.52 12.82 -14.85
C ALA A 166 -5.18 13.54 -15.07
N ILE A 167 -4.06 12.79 -15.09
CA ILE A 167 -2.74 13.33 -15.41
C ILE A 167 -2.66 13.72 -16.89
N GLY A 168 -3.18 12.88 -17.79
CA GLY A 168 -3.26 13.17 -19.22
C GLY A 168 -4.04 14.44 -19.53
N ALA A 169 -5.20 14.64 -18.89
CA ALA A 169 -5.98 15.87 -18.98
C ALA A 169 -5.27 17.08 -18.35
N SER A 170 -4.51 16.87 -17.27
CA SER A 170 -3.88 17.98 -16.53
C SER A 170 -2.72 18.62 -17.27
N PHE A 171 -1.92 17.82 -17.97
CA PHE A 171 -0.72 18.27 -18.66
C PHE A 171 -0.84 18.21 -20.18
N ASN A 172 -2.00 17.80 -20.71
CA ASN A 172 -2.16 17.44 -22.12
C ASN A 172 -1.11 16.40 -22.54
N ALA A 173 -0.83 15.44 -21.65
CA ALA A 173 0.29 14.48 -21.72
C ALA A 173 -0.23 13.04 -21.51
N PRO A 174 -0.91 12.45 -22.52
CA PRO A 174 -1.57 11.15 -22.39
C PRO A 174 -0.62 9.97 -22.19
N ILE A 175 0.58 9.97 -22.81
CA ILE A 175 1.58 8.91 -22.62
C ILE A 175 2.13 8.97 -21.20
N ALA A 176 2.35 10.17 -20.71
CA ALA A 176 2.84 10.37 -19.36
C ALA A 176 1.77 10.01 -18.31
N GLY A 177 0.51 10.32 -18.58
CA GLY A 177 -0.63 9.89 -17.78
C GLY A 177 -0.76 8.37 -17.69
N MET A 178 -0.56 7.63 -18.79
CA MET A 178 -0.58 6.16 -18.71
C MET A 178 0.56 5.62 -17.85
N LEU A 179 1.77 6.17 -17.95
CA LEU A 179 2.91 5.70 -17.17
C LEU A 179 2.72 6.02 -15.70
N PHE A 180 2.17 7.18 -15.35
CA PHE A 180 1.80 7.51 -13.98
C PHE A 180 0.84 6.45 -13.39
N ALA A 181 -0.17 6.05 -14.15
CA ALA A 181 -1.10 5.01 -13.70
C ALA A 181 -0.41 3.65 -13.49
N MET A 182 0.55 3.29 -14.34
CA MET A 182 1.27 2.01 -14.23
C MET A 182 2.31 2.01 -13.11
N GLU A 183 3.12 3.07 -13.02
CA GLU A 183 4.27 3.19 -12.14
C GLU A 183 3.87 3.60 -10.72
N VAL A 184 2.98 4.60 -10.57
CA VAL A 184 2.61 5.19 -9.27
C VAL A 184 1.34 4.59 -8.69
N ILE A 185 0.31 4.40 -9.52
CA ILE A 185 -1.02 4.00 -9.04
C ILE A 185 -1.15 2.49 -8.89
N LEU A 186 -0.75 1.72 -9.91
CA LEU A 186 -0.80 0.26 -9.90
C LEU A 186 0.44 -0.37 -9.26
N GLY A 187 1.60 0.26 -9.38
CA GLY A 187 2.88 -0.26 -8.86
C GLY A 187 3.34 -1.57 -9.50
N ASN A 188 2.68 -2.02 -10.58
CA ASN A 188 3.08 -3.15 -11.40
C ASN A 188 2.84 -2.82 -12.88
N PHE A 189 3.85 -3.06 -13.72
CA PHE A 189 3.74 -2.94 -15.17
C PHE A 189 2.99 -4.13 -15.76
N ALA A 190 1.70 -4.25 -15.43
CA ALA A 190 0.87 -5.29 -16.01
C ALA A 190 0.24 -4.80 -17.33
N LEU A 191 0.73 -5.35 -18.46
CA LEU A 191 0.24 -5.04 -19.81
C LEU A 191 -1.29 -5.19 -19.96
N ARG A 192 -1.93 -6.02 -19.11
CA ARG A 192 -3.39 -6.25 -19.09
C ARG A 192 -4.24 -5.00 -18.84
N HIS A 193 -3.71 -3.98 -18.16
CA HIS A 193 -4.44 -2.75 -17.85
C HIS A 193 -4.23 -1.64 -18.89
N LEU A 194 -3.20 -1.79 -19.74
CA LEU A 194 -2.66 -0.74 -20.60
C LEU A 194 -3.72 -0.16 -21.54
N ASN A 195 -4.49 -1.00 -22.22
CA ASN A 195 -5.42 -0.55 -23.26
C ASN A 195 -6.49 0.42 -22.73
N ALA A 196 -7.08 0.12 -21.57
CA ALA A 196 -8.08 1.01 -20.96
C ALA A 196 -7.46 2.33 -20.51
N VAL A 197 -6.27 2.26 -19.90
CA VAL A 197 -5.54 3.43 -19.41
C VAL A 197 -5.16 4.36 -20.57
N VAL A 198 -4.61 3.82 -21.66
CA VAL A 198 -4.23 4.58 -22.86
C VAL A 198 -5.43 5.30 -23.45
N VAL A 199 -6.50 4.55 -23.74
CA VAL A 199 -7.69 5.11 -24.41
C VAL A 199 -8.37 6.16 -23.54
N ALA A 200 -8.49 5.93 -22.23
CA ALA A 200 -9.03 6.93 -21.30
C ALA A 200 -8.13 8.19 -21.24
N SER A 201 -6.81 8.02 -21.23
CA SER A 201 -5.86 9.14 -21.16
C SER A 201 -5.90 10.02 -22.41
N VAL A 202 -5.98 9.40 -23.59
CA VAL A 202 -6.16 10.13 -24.85
C VAL A 202 -7.51 10.86 -24.87
N ALA A 203 -8.61 10.17 -24.53
CA ALA A 203 -9.95 10.78 -24.53
C ALA A 203 -10.03 11.98 -23.56
N ALA A 204 -9.42 11.87 -22.38
CA ALA A 204 -9.38 12.94 -21.39
C ALA A 204 -8.55 14.15 -21.87
N ALA A 205 -7.35 13.91 -22.41
CA ALA A 205 -6.50 14.96 -22.96
C ALA A 205 -7.20 15.73 -24.09
N VAL A 206 -7.83 15.02 -25.03
CA VAL A 206 -8.59 15.64 -26.13
C VAL A 206 -9.76 16.46 -25.59
N THR A 207 -10.51 15.92 -24.63
CA THR A 207 -11.69 16.61 -24.05
C THR A 207 -11.29 17.88 -23.31
N THR A 208 -10.28 17.83 -22.45
CA THR A 208 -9.82 19.00 -21.71
C THR A 208 -9.22 20.04 -22.66
N ARG A 209 -8.40 19.62 -23.64
CA ARG A 209 -7.83 20.53 -24.65
C ARG A 209 -8.90 21.23 -25.47
N SER A 210 -10.00 20.56 -25.82
CA SER A 210 -11.09 21.21 -26.57
C SER A 210 -11.85 22.27 -25.78
N ILE A 211 -11.80 22.24 -24.44
CA ILE A 211 -12.55 23.15 -23.57
C ILE A 211 -11.66 24.26 -23.02
N VAL A 212 -10.51 23.88 -22.46
CA VAL A 212 -9.56 24.80 -21.81
C VAL A 212 -8.59 25.43 -22.81
N GLY A 213 -8.43 24.83 -24.00
CA GLY A 213 -7.48 25.28 -25.01
C GLY A 213 -6.07 24.71 -24.83
N GLU A 214 -5.12 25.23 -25.61
CA GLU A 214 -3.71 24.79 -25.60
C GLU A 214 -2.86 25.45 -24.49
N ASP A 215 -3.46 26.33 -23.69
CA ASP A 215 -2.74 27.14 -22.70
C ASP A 215 -2.15 26.33 -21.55
N LEU A 216 -2.56 25.07 -21.41
CA LEU A 216 -2.01 24.10 -20.45
C LEU A 216 -0.64 23.54 -20.84
N ILE A 217 -0.16 23.79 -22.07
CA ILE A 217 1.15 23.30 -22.52
C ILE A 217 2.23 24.25 -21.98
N LEU A 218 3.09 23.75 -21.09
CA LEU A 218 4.37 24.41 -20.81
C LEU A 218 5.29 24.24 -22.03
N ARG A 219 5.06 25.02 -23.08
CA ARG A 219 5.93 25.02 -24.25
C ARG A 219 7.27 25.59 -23.85
N ALA A 220 8.32 24.88 -24.20
CA ALA A 220 9.68 25.37 -24.13
C ALA A 220 10.27 25.37 -25.55
N PHE A 221 11.30 26.17 -25.80
CA PHE A 221 11.99 26.14 -27.10
C PHE A 221 12.68 24.79 -27.30
N PRO A 222 12.85 24.33 -28.56
CA PRO A 222 13.63 23.14 -28.83
C PRO A 222 15.05 23.33 -28.29
N TYR A 223 15.47 22.44 -27.41
CA TYR A 223 16.78 22.44 -26.79
C TYR A 223 17.65 21.36 -27.41
N ARG A 224 18.95 21.59 -27.42
CA ARG A 224 19.91 20.59 -27.88
C ARG A 224 21.06 20.56 -26.91
N VAL A 225 21.46 19.34 -26.55
CA VAL A 225 22.73 19.13 -25.87
C VAL A 225 23.82 19.58 -26.83
N GLY A 226 24.57 20.62 -26.44
CA GLY A 226 25.61 21.19 -27.27
C GLY A 226 26.84 20.28 -27.29
N ASP A 227 27.34 19.96 -26.09
CA ASP A 227 28.50 19.11 -25.87
C ASP A 227 28.19 17.93 -24.93
N ALA A 228 28.80 16.76 -25.18
CA ALA A 228 28.58 15.56 -24.37
C ALA A 228 28.98 15.73 -22.89
N ARG A 229 29.91 16.65 -22.58
CA ARG A 229 30.33 16.96 -21.21
C ARG A 229 29.22 17.64 -20.40
N GLU A 230 28.22 18.25 -21.04
CA GLU A 230 27.03 18.79 -20.37
C GLU A 230 26.26 17.69 -19.62
N LEU A 231 26.36 16.42 -20.05
CA LEU A 231 25.75 15.29 -19.33
C LEU A 231 26.28 15.18 -17.89
N GLY A 232 27.53 15.56 -17.63
CA GLY A 232 28.08 15.62 -16.28
C GLY A 232 27.37 16.66 -15.42
N LEU A 233 26.99 17.81 -16.00
CA LEU A 233 26.24 18.85 -15.31
C LEU A 233 24.79 18.41 -15.04
N TYR A 234 24.14 17.74 -15.99
CA TYR A 234 22.80 17.17 -15.77
C TYR A 234 22.82 16.07 -14.71
N ALA A 235 23.86 15.24 -14.65
CA ALA A 235 24.05 14.27 -13.57
C ALA A 235 24.18 14.96 -12.21
N LEU A 236 25.00 16.02 -12.12
CA LEU A 236 25.15 16.81 -10.90
C LEU A 236 23.81 17.45 -10.48
N LEU A 237 23.03 17.96 -11.44
CA LEU A 237 21.69 18.48 -11.18
C LEU A 237 20.77 17.39 -10.61
N GLY A 238 20.87 16.14 -11.07
CA GLY A 238 20.16 14.99 -10.50
C GLY A 238 20.52 14.73 -9.03
N VAL A 239 21.81 14.86 -8.66
CA VAL A 239 22.25 14.76 -7.27
C VAL A 239 21.65 15.87 -6.41
N ILE A 240 21.68 17.11 -6.90
CA ILE A 240 21.09 18.27 -6.21
C ILE A 240 19.58 18.07 -6.05
N ALA A 241 18.89 17.59 -7.08
CA ALA A 241 17.46 17.32 -7.07
C ALA A 241 17.08 16.27 -6.00
N ALA A 242 17.91 15.25 -5.77
CA ALA A 242 17.69 14.27 -4.69
C ALA A 242 17.75 14.91 -3.30
N LEU A 243 18.73 15.77 -3.05
CA LEU A 243 18.86 16.50 -1.77
C LEU A 243 17.69 17.45 -1.54
N VAL A 244 17.30 18.17 -2.59
CA VAL A 244 16.17 19.09 -2.59
C VAL A 244 14.86 18.36 -2.34
N GLY A 245 14.66 17.21 -3.00
CA GLY A 245 13.50 16.34 -2.79
C GLY A 245 13.42 15.83 -1.36
N TRP A 246 14.54 15.41 -0.78
CA TRP A 246 14.63 15.04 0.64
C TRP A 246 14.22 16.18 1.57
N LEU A 247 14.73 17.40 1.34
CA LEU A 247 14.38 18.58 2.13
C LEU A 247 12.88 18.91 2.02
N PHE A 248 12.34 18.85 0.81
CA PHE A 248 10.91 19.07 0.55
C PHE A 248 10.05 18.08 1.34
N LEU A 249 10.33 16.77 1.23
CA LEU A 249 9.61 15.73 1.96
C LEU A 249 9.68 15.94 3.48
N ARG A 250 10.85 16.28 4.01
CA ARG A 250 11.06 16.52 5.44
C ARG A 250 10.25 17.71 5.95
N LEU A 251 10.20 18.80 5.20
CA LEU A 251 9.44 20.00 5.59
C LEU A 251 7.93 19.75 5.52
N VAL A 252 7.43 19.10 4.47
CA VAL A 252 6.02 18.70 4.37
C VAL A 252 5.64 17.79 5.54
N HIS A 253 6.45 16.76 5.82
CA HIS A 253 6.23 15.84 6.94
C HIS A 253 6.18 16.57 8.29
N THR A 254 7.10 17.52 8.50
CA THR A 254 7.17 18.30 9.74
C THR A 254 5.91 19.16 9.91
N ALA A 255 5.47 19.85 8.85
CA ALA A 255 4.28 20.69 8.88
C ALA A 255 2.99 19.91 9.18
N GLU A 256 2.84 18.72 8.60
CA GLU A 256 1.67 17.86 8.82
C GLU A 256 1.62 17.26 10.24
N ASN A 257 2.78 17.05 10.88
CA ASN A 257 2.90 16.43 12.21
C ASN A 257 2.99 17.43 13.39
N VAL A 258 2.70 18.70 13.15
CA VAL A 258 2.71 19.76 14.17
C VAL A 258 1.70 19.46 15.31
N SER A 259 2.19 18.91 16.43
CA SER A 259 1.36 18.47 17.57
C SER A 259 1.01 19.56 18.58
N TRP A 260 1.76 20.67 18.60
CA TRP A 260 1.57 21.78 19.56
C TRP A 260 0.28 22.59 19.33
N ILE A 261 -0.34 22.49 18.14
CA ILE A 261 -1.63 23.13 17.86
C ILE A 261 -2.76 22.19 18.32
N ARG A 262 -3.20 22.35 19.58
CA ARG A 262 -4.20 21.49 20.25
C ARG A 262 -5.59 21.51 19.60
N ARG A 263 -6.01 22.63 18.98
CA ARG A 263 -7.33 22.77 18.34
C ARG A 263 -7.21 22.65 16.82
N SER A 264 -7.86 21.65 16.24
CA SER A 264 -7.73 21.34 14.80
C SER A 264 -8.17 22.47 13.86
N TRP A 265 -9.09 23.35 14.27
CA TRP A 265 -9.54 24.49 13.46
C TRP A 265 -8.57 25.68 13.46
N MET A 266 -7.62 25.73 14.40
CA MET A 266 -6.61 26.79 14.44
C MET A 266 -5.50 26.57 13.42
N ARG A 267 -5.24 25.30 13.04
CA ARG A 267 -4.23 24.93 12.04
C ARG A 267 -4.46 25.63 10.70
N PRO A 268 -5.64 25.55 10.05
CA PRO A 268 -5.86 26.20 8.76
C PRO A 268 -5.73 27.73 8.83
N LEU A 269 -6.14 28.36 9.93
CA LEU A 269 -6.00 29.81 10.11
C LEU A 269 -4.53 30.23 10.27
N LEU A 270 -3.80 29.58 11.18
CA LEU A 270 -2.39 29.92 11.43
C LEU A 270 -1.54 29.70 10.18
N PHE A 271 -1.65 28.54 9.55
CA PHE A 271 -0.90 28.25 8.35
C PHE A 271 -1.35 29.12 7.18
N GLY A 272 -2.64 29.45 7.09
CA GLY A 272 -3.15 30.41 6.10
C GLY A 272 -2.52 31.79 6.25
N VAL A 273 -2.38 32.31 7.48
CA VAL A 273 -1.73 33.61 7.74
C VAL A 273 -0.24 33.57 7.38
N LEU A 274 0.45 32.47 7.69
CA LEU A 274 1.86 32.30 7.34
C LEU A 274 2.05 32.21 5.81
N VAL A 275 1.18 31.49 5.10
CA VAL A 275 1.19 31.43 3.63
C VAL A 275 0.86 32.81 3.02
N ALA A 276 -0.09 33.54 3.60
CA ALA A 276 -0.39 34.92 3.18
C ALA A 276 0.81 35.86 3.36
N ALA A 277 1.56 35.73 4.47
CA ALA A 277 2.77 36.50 4.69
C ALA A 277 3.87 36.18 3.65
N LEU A 278 4.05 34.90 3.32
CA LEU A 278 4.97 34.49 2.26
C LEU A 278 4.52 35.02 0.89
N GLY A 279 3.23 34.95 0.57
CA GLY A 279 2.67 35.49 -0.68
C GLY A 279 2.73 37.01 -0.78
N PHE A 280 2.61 37.71 0.35
CA PHE A 280 2.79 39.15 0.40
C PHE A 280 4.23 39.56 0.05
N ALA A 281 5.21 38.81 0.57
CA ALA A 281 6.63 39.02 0.28
C ALA A 281 6.99 38.61 -1.16
N GLU A 282 6.54 37.43 -1.60
CA GLU A 282 6.82 36.87 -2.92
C GLU A 282 5.58 36.21 -3.52
N PRO A 283 4.77 36.95 -4.32
CA PRO A 283 3.54 36.43 -4.91
C PRO A 283 3.74 35.23 -5.85
N ARG A 284 4.94 35.06 -6.44
CA ARG A 284 5.23 33.96 -7.38
C ARG A 284 5.12 32.57 -6.74
N VAL A 285 5.15 32.49 -5.41
CA VAL A 285 5.02 31.21 -4.69
C VAL A 285 3.56 30.78 -4.47
N LEU A 286 2.57 31.65 -4.68
CA LEU A 286 1.17 31.30 -4.51
C LEU A 286 0.63 30.41 -5.64
N GLY A 287 -0.49 29.75 -5.38
CA GLY A 287 -1.15 28.86 -6.33
C GLY A 287 -0.28 27.70 -6.83
N THR A 288 -0.52 27.27 -8.07
CA THR A 288 0.21 26.15 -8.68
C THR A 288 1.65 26.50 -9.06
N GLY A 289 1.92 27.78 -9.37
CA GLY A 289 3.22 28.25 -9.87
C GLY A 289 3.47 27.97 -11.36
N GLN A 290 2.48 27.51 -12.12
CA GLN A 290 2.60 27.22 -13.57
C GLN A 290 3.08 28.42 -14.39
N GLY A 291 2.55 29.63 -14.12
CA GLY A 291 2.95 30.84 -14.84
C GLY A 291 4.44 31.16 -14.66
N PHE A 292 4.96 31.01 -13.43
CA PHE A 292 6.38 31.23 -13.17
C PHE A 292 7.27 30.17 -13.84
N VAL A 293 6.90 28.90 -13.77
CA VAL A 293 7.62 27.83 -14.49
C VAL A 293 7.65 28.12 -15.99
N ARG A 294 6.53 28.56 -16.57
CA ARG A 294 6.48 28.96 -17.99
C ARG A 294 7.44 30.10 -18.30
N SER A 295 7.60 31.08 -17.40
CA SER A 295 8.59 32.14 -17.57
C SER A 295 10.03 31.61 -17.55
N LEU A 296 10.35 30.67 -16.65
CA LEU A 296 11.66 30.01 -16.57
C LEU A 296 11.99 29.17 -17.81
N LEU A 297 10.99 28.50 -18.37
CA LEU A 297 11.14 27.68 -19.57
C LEU A 297 11.33 28.50 -20.85
N ASN A 298 11.03 29.79 -20.83
CA ASN A 298 11.17 30.69 -21.99
C ASN A 298 12.34 31.66 -21.82
N LEU A 299 13.12 31.55 -20.74
CA LEU A 299 14.30 32.37 -20.52
C LEU A 299 15.34 32.12 -21.63
N ILE A 300 15.83 33.21 -22.21
CA ILE A 300 16.96 33.20 -23.14
C ILE A 300 18.21 33.61 -22.35
N THR A 301 19.39 33.16 -22.75
CA THR A 301 20.67 33.39 -22.04
C THR A 301 21.00 34.86 -21.76
N SER A 302 20.33 35.80 -22.44
CA SER A 302 20.48 37.25 -22.25
C SER A 302 19.64 37.83 -21.10
N ASP A 303 18.64 37.10 -20.59
CA ASP A 303 17.79 37.55 -19.49
C ASP A 303 18.49 37.29 -18.16
N SER A 304 19.10 38.33 -17.58
CA SER A 304 19.84 38.21 -16.32
C SER A 304 18.88 38.02 -15.15
N VAL A 305 18.80 36.79 -14.63
CA VAL A 305 18.06 36.46 -13.41
C VAL A 305 19.03 36.03 -12.33
N VAL A 306 18.98 36.69 -11.18
CA VAL A 306 20.01 36.47 -10.17
C VAL A 306 19.76 35.17 -9.38
N TRP A 307 20.75 34.27 -9.37
CA TRP A 307 20.63 32.93 -8.79
C TRP A 307 20.13 32.93 -7.33
N TYR A 308 20.56 33.88 -6.49
CA TYR A 308 20.13 33.93 -5.08
C TYR A 308 18.65 34.31 -4.93
N VAL A 309 18.08 35.06 -5.87
CA VAL A 309 16.63 35.36 -5.90
C VAL A 309 15.87 34.08 -6.21
N LEU A 310 16.34 33.29 -7.18
CA LEU A 310 15.74 32.00 -7.51
C LEU A 310 15.78 31.03 -6.34
N LEU A 311 16.92 30.94 -5.63
CA LEU A 311 17.01 30.12 -4.41
C LEU A 311 16.07 30.61 -3.30
N GLY A 312 15.90 31.93 -3.14
CA GLY A 312 14.92 32.51 -2.24
C GLY A 312 13.48 32.12 -2.60
N ILE A 313 13.10 32.23 -3.87
CA ILE A 313 11.80 31.82 -4.39
C ILE A 313 11.56 30.32 -4.19
N ALA A 314 12.57 29.49 -4.49
CA ALA A 314 12.52 28.03 -4.28
C ALA A 314 12.26 27.70 -2.80
N GLY A 315 13.02 28.31 -1.88
CA GLY A 315 12.84 28.13 -0.44
C GLY A 315 11.45 28.57 0.04
N ALA A 316 11.00 29.75 -0.40
CA ALA A 316 9.67 30.25 -0.08
C ALA A 316 8.56 29.36 -0.64
N LYS A 317 8.72 28.77 -1.83
CA LYS A 317 7.76 27.82 -2.41
C LYS A 317 7.66 26.54 -1.59
N VAL A 318 8.79 25.99 -1.15
CA VAL A 318 8.79 24.78 -0.30
C VAL A 318 8.07 25.05 1.02
N LEU A 319 8.36 26.18 1.68
CA LEU A 319 7.71 26.57 2.93
C LEU A 319 6.21 26.80 2.74
N ALA A 320 5.82 27.57 1.72
CA ALA A 320 4.42 27.84 1.42
C ALA A 320 3.65 26.54 1.13
N THR A 321 4.27 25.60 0.41
CA THR A 321 3.67 24.31 0.07
C THR A 321 3.53 23.40 1.31
N ALA A 322 4.57 23.30 2.14
CA ALA A 322 4.51 22.53 3.38
C ALA A 322 3.43 23.05 4.33
N LEU A 323 3.32 24.38 4.49
CA LEU A 323 2.28 25.00 5.30
C LEU A 323 0.87 24.81 4.70
N THR A 324 0.75 24.93 3.38
CA THR A 324 -0.53 24.69 2.68
C THR A 324 -0.99 23.25 2.88
N MET A 325 -0.12 22.26 2.70
CA MET A 325 -0.46 20.84 2.91
C MET A 325 -0.73 20.54 4.40
N GLY A 326 0.06 21.09 5.31
CA GLY A 326 -0.11 20.93 6.76
C GLY A 326 -1.39 21.55 7.32
N SER A 327 -2.05 22.43 6.56
CA SER A 327 -3.29 23.10 6.97
C SER A 327 -4.49 22.15 7.06
N GLY A 328 -4.40 20.99 6.38
CA GLY A 328 -5.51 20.05 6.21
C GLY A 328 -6.42 20.39 5.02
N GLY A 329 -6.03 21.31 4.14
CA GLY A 329 -6.68 21.58 2.85
C GLY A 329 -6.45 20.48 1.81
N SER A 330 -6.87 20.73 0.56
CA SER A 330 -6.69 19.80 -0.57
C SER A 330 -5.73 20.39 -1.60
N GLY A 331 -4.69 19.64 -1.94
CA GLY A 331 -3.65 20.08 -2.86
C GLY A 331 -2.52 19.05 -2.95
N GLY A 332 -1.94 18.91 -4.14
CA GLY A 332 -0.90 17.92 -4.42
C GLY A 332 0.52 18.49 -4.43
N ALA A 333 1.50 17.61 -4.23
CA ALA A 333 2.93 17.98 -4.27
C ALA A 333 3.52 18.06 -5.69
N PHE A 334 2.74 17.65 -6.70
CA PHE A 334 3.18 17.50 -8.08
C PHE A 334 3.76 18.80 -8.67
N MET A 335 2.92 19.81 -8.93
CA MET A 335 3.38 21.06 -9.54
C MET A 335 4.44 21.82 -8.70
N PRO A 336 4.34 21.88 -7.36
CA PRO A 336 5.41 22.43 -6.52
C PRO A 336 6.78 21.77 -6.71
N SER A 337 6.82 20.44 -6.92
CA SER A 337 8.08 19.73 -7.20
C SER A 337 8.68 20.10 -8.55
N LEU A 338 7.85 20.25 -9.60
CA LEU A 338 8.29 20.73 -10.90
C LEU A 338 8.80 22.16 -10.80
N PHE A 339 8.07 23.04 -10.11
CA PHE A 339 8.48 24.42 -9.86
C PHE A 339 9.86 24.49 -9.20
N LEU A 340 10.06 23.69 -8.16
CA LEU A 340 11.31 23.63 -7.42
C LEU A 340 12.47 23.19 -8.33
N GLY A 341 12.23 22.14 -9.11
CA GLY A 341 13.19 21.63 -10.08
C GLY A 341 13.54 22.64 -11.19
N ALA A 342 12.54 23.32 -11.76
CA ALA A 342 12.75 24.36 -12.77
C ALA A 342 13.62 25.50 -12.21
N THR A 343 13.26 25.99 -11.01
CA THR A 343 13.91 27.12 -10.36
C THR A 343 15.38 26.80 -10.03
N ILE A 344 15.63 25.59 -9.52
CA ILE A 344 16.98 25.14 -9.18
C ILE A 344 17.81 24.86 -10.45
N GLY A 345 17.19 24.33 -11.50
CA GLY A 345 17.84 24.15 -12.80
C GLY A 345 18.35 25.45 -13.39
N VAL A 346 17.52 26.50 -13.42
CA VAL A 346 17.95 27.84 -13.88
C VAL A 346 19.00 28.43 -12.96
N ALA A 347 18.80 28.37 -11.63
CA ALA A 347 19.78 28.87 -10.68
C ALA A 347 21.14 28.18 -10.81
N PHE A 348 21.15 26.88 -11.11
CA PHE A 348 22.36 26.11 -11.36
C PHE A 348 23.13 26.63 -12.58
N VAL A 349 22.43 26.94 -13.69
CA VAL A 349 23.06 27.51 -14.89
C VAL A 349 23.69 28.85 -14.58
N GLU A 350 22.97 29.75 -13.91
CA GLU A 350 23.50 31.08 -13.51
C GLU A 350 24.76 30.99 -12.65
N ILE A 351 24.90 29.94 -11.84
CA ILE A 351 26.09 29.70 -11.02
C ILE A 351 27.24 29.11 -11.85
N VAL A 352 26.95 28.19 -12.77
CA VAL A 352 27.97 27.40 -13.48
C VAL A 352 28.45 28.07 -14.76
N GLN A 353 27.58 28.79 -15.48
CA GLN A 353 27.88 29.43 -16.76
C GLN A 353 29.14 30.31 -16.74
N PRO A 354 29.43 31.11 -15.68
CA PRO A 354 30.66 31.91 -15.63
C PRO A 354 31.96 31.09 -15.63
N PHE A 355 31.90 29.83 -15.17
CA PHE A 355 33.03 28.92 -15.08
C PHE A 355 33.05 27.87 -16.21
N TRP A 356 32.00 27.82 -17.02
CA TRP A 356 31.84 26.85 -18.09
C TRP A 356 32.20 27.48 -19.44
N HIS A 357 33.34 27.08 -20.00
CA HIS A 357 33.85 27.62 -21.26
C HIS A 357 33.72 26.65 -22.45
N VAL A 358 33.03 25.52 -22.27
CA VAL A 358 32.92 24.47 -23.31
C VAL A 358 31.78 24.75 -24.29
N SER A 359 30.64 25.21 -23.77
CA SER A 359 29.43 25.49 -24.55
C SER A 359 28.60 26.59 -23.86
N GLU A 360 27.60 27.13 -24.56
CA GLU A 360 26.62 28.01 -23.94
C GLU A 360 25.51 27.17 -23.29
N LEU A 361 25.36 27.24 -21.97
CA LEU A 361 24.32 26.49 -21.27
C LEU A 361 22.97 27.20 -21.42
N GLN A 362 21.97 26.47 -21.90
CA GLN A 362 20.62 26.98 -22.08
C GLN A 362 19.83 26.83 -20.78
N PRO A 363 19.42 27.93 -20.09
CA PRO A 363 18.73 27.85 -18.80
C PRO A 363 17.46 27.01 -18.84
N GLY A 364 16.70 27.12 -19.93
CA GLY A 364 15.48 26.35 -20.13
C GLY A 364 15.71 24.83 -20.17
N SER A 365 16.81 24.34 -20.74
CA SER A 365 17.12 22.89 -20.74
C SER A 365 17.36 22.36 -19.34
N PHE A 366 18.09 23.11 -18.51
CA PHE A 366 18.33 22.74 -17.12
C PHE A 366 17.07 22.89 -16.26
N ALA A 367 16.20 23.84 -16.56
CA ALA A 367 14.89 23.95 -15.93
C ALA A 367 14.05 22.67 -16.18
N VAL A 368 13.98 22.24 -17.45
CA VAL A 368 13.27 21.02 -17.89
C VAL A 368 13.84 19.78 -17.20
N VAL A 369 15.16 19.59 -17.24
CA VAL A 369 15.79 18.42 -16.59
C VAL A 369 15.63 18.47 -15.07
N GLY A 370 15.74 19.66 -14.46
CA GLY A 370 15.53 19.88 -13.04
C GLY A 370 14.10 19.55 -12.59
N MET A 371 13.09 19.92 -13.39
CA MET A 371 11.69 19.55 -13.17
C MET A 371 11.53 18.03 -13.05
N ALA A 372 12.03 17.28 -14.06
CA ALA A 372 11.92 15.83 -14.08
C ALA A 372 12.69 15.20 -12.92
N ALA A 373 13.94 15.62 -12.68
CA ALA A 373 14.77 15.04 -11.63
C ALA A 373 14.19 15.25 -10.23
N THR A 374 13.67 16.45 -9.95
CA THR A 374 13.10 16.78 -8.64
C THR A 374 11.77 16.07 -8.39
N PHE A 375 10.91 15.99 -9.40
CA PHE A 375 9.68 15.20 -9.30
C PHE A 375 9.98 13.71 -9.16
N ALA A 376 10.95 13.17 -9.92
CA ALA A 376 11.36 11.77 -9.81
C ALA A 376 11.86 11.43 -8.40
N ALA A 377 12.67 12.30 -7.78
CA ALA A 377 13.13 12.13 -6.40
C ALA A 377 11.99 12.16 -5.37
N ILE A 378 11.00 13.05 -5.52
CA ILE A 378 9.90 13.22 -4.56
C ILE A 378 8.83 12.12 -4.71
N ALA A 379 8.50 11.75 -5.94
CA ALA A 379 7.43 10.81 -6.27
C ALA A 379 7.89 9.35 -6.35
N ARG A 380 9.20 9.10 -6.56
CA ARG A 380 9.78 7.80 -6.94
C ARG A 380 9.17 7.22 -8.22
N ALA A 381 9.08 8.08 -9.24
CA ALA A 381 8.47 7.74 -10.52
C ALA A 381 9.32 8.25 -11.69
N PRO A 382 10.53 7.69 -11.91
CA PRO A 382 11.47 8.19 -12.90
C PRO A 382 10.91 8.16 -14.33
N LEU A 383 10.22 7.08 -14.74
CA LEU A 383 9.70 6.99 -16.12
C LEU A 383 8.61 8.02 -16.35
N THR A 384 7.69 8.12 -15.40
CA THR A 384 6.62 9.11 -15.44
C THR A 384 7.18 10.53 -15.47
N ALA A 385 8.17 10.85 -14.63
CA ALA A 385 8.80 12.16 -14.59
C ALA A 385 9.42 12.55 -15.94
N MET A 386 10.19 11.64 -16.55
CA MET A 386 10.81 11.86 -17.85
C MET A 386 9.76 12.09 -18.94
N LEU A 387 8.71 11.25 -18.99
CA LEU A 387 7.70 11.34 -20.04
C LEU A 387 6.76 12.53 -19.89
N ILE A 388 6.43 12.94 -18.66
CA ILE A 388 5.62 14.16 -18.43
C ILE A 388 6.36 15.35 -19.00
N VAL A 389 7.62 15.49 -18.61
CA VAL A 389 8.42 16.63 -19.04
C VAL A 389 8.70 16.56 -20.54
N PHE A 390 9.00 15.39 -21.10
CA PHE A 390 9.18 15.18 -22.53
C PHE A 390 7.92 15.49 -23.35
N GLU A 391 6.73 15.02 -22.96
CA GLU A 391 5.49 15.30 -23.72
C GLU A 391 5.13 16.79 -23.67
N ILE A 392 5.44 17.45 -22.56
CA ILE A 392 5.16 18.87 -22.39
C ILE A 392 6.15 19.73 -23.21
N THR A 393 7.43 19.36 -23.29
CA THR A 393 8.45 20.08 -24.08
C THR A 393 8.51 19.70 -25.55
N GLN A 394 8.06 18.49 -25.90
CA GLN A 394 8.09 17.90 -27.25
C GLN A 394 9.49 17.83 -27.87
N ASP A 395 10.53 17.72 -27.04
CA ASP A 395 11.91 17.77 -27.48
C ASP A 395 12.67 16.47 -27.18
N TYR A 396 13.05 15.78 -28.25
CA TYR A 396 13.81 14.52 -28.18
C TYR A 396 15.27 14.72 -27.76
N GLY A 397 15.84 15.92 -27.97
CA GLY A 397 17.23 16.23 -27.64
C GLY A 397 17.54 16.10 -26.15
N LEU A 398 16.53 16.26 -25.29
CA LEU A 398 16.68 16.19 -23.83
C LEU A 398 16.40 14.82 -23.22
N VAL A 399 16.05 13.80 -24.02
CA VAL A 399 15.73 12.46 -23.51
C VAL A 399 16.91 11.87 -22.73
N LEU A 400 18.14 11.95 -23.26
CA LEU A 400 19.33 11.42 -22.58
C LEU A 400 19.63 12.14 -21.25
N PRO A 401 19.69 13.49 -21.19
CA PRO A 401 19.77 14.22 -19.92
C PRO A 401 18.68 13.87 -18.91
N LEU A 402 17.42 13.79 -19.37
CA LEU A 402 16.27 13.45 -18.52
C LEU A 402 16.43 12.05 -17.91
N MET A 403 16.80 11.06 -18.73
CA MET A 403 17.03 9.69 -18.29
C MET A 403 18.13 9.62 -17.22
N LEU A 404 19.25 10.29 -17.46
CA LEU A 404 20.39 10.29 -16.55
C LEU A 404 20.04 10.97 -15.21
N ALA A 405 19.54 12.21 -15.26
CA ALA A 405 19.29 13.01 -14.07
C ALA A 405 18.14 12.43 -13.22
N ALA A 406 17.01 12.03 -13.81
CA ALA A 406 15.87 11.51 -13.06
C ALA A 406 16.13 10.11 -12.49
N SER A 407 16.86 9.24 -13.20
CA SER A 407 17.26 7.93 -12.66
C SER A 407 18.23 8.09 -11.49
N LEU A 408 19.23 8.95 -11.62
CA LEU A 408 20.19 9.21 -10.56
C LEU A 408 19.52 9.86 -9.34
N ALA A 409 18.64 10.85 -9.56
CA ALA A 409 17.88 11.49 -8.50
C ALA A 409 17.01 10.50 -7.73
N THR A 410 16.32 9.59 -8.43
CA THR A 410 15.51 8.52 -7.81
C THR A 410 16.40 7.55 -7.02
N PHE A 411 17.50 7.07 -7.62
CA PHE A 411 18.43 6.12 -6.97
C PHE A 411 19.02 6.66 -5.66
N LEU A 412 19.31 7.96 -5.60
CA LEU A 412 19.82 8.63 -4.41
C LEU A 412 18.71 8.93 -3.40
N ALA A 413 17.56 9.43 -3.86
CA ALA A 413 16.39 9.67 -2.99
C ALA A 413 15.94 8.38 -2.28
N ASP A 414 16.05 7.24 -2.96
CA ASP A 414 15.76 5.92 -2.40
C ASP A 414 16.64 5.54 -1.21
N ARG A 415 17.86 6.08 -1.13
CA ARG A 415 18.80 5.85 -0.03
C ARG A 415 18.69 6.88 1.10
N PHE A 416 18.33 8.13 0.77
CA PHE A 416 18.25 9.20 1.77
C PHE A 416 16.97 9.16 2.62
N HIS A 417 15.89 8.63 2.08
CA HIS A 417 14.61 8.52 2.78
C HIS A 417 13.97 7.18 2.42
N PRO A 418 13.19 6.52 3.30
CA PRO A 418 12.50 5.27 2.95
C PRO A 418 11.20 5.50 2.16
N ASP A 419 10.56 6.65 2.36
CA ASP A 419 9.23 6.95 1.79
C ASP A 419 9.32 7.97 0.64
N SER A 420 8.36 7.92 -0.30
CA SER A 420 8.03 8.99 -1.25
C SER A 420 6.94 9.89 -0.68
N VAL A 421 6.59 10.99 -1.36
CA VAL A 421 5.47 11.84 -0.94
C VAL A 421 4.15 11.05 -0.85
N TYR A 422 3.98 10.04 -1.71
CA TYR A 422 2.78 9.21 -1.74
C TYR A 422 2.81 8.09 -0.70
N THR A 423 3.93 7.36 -0.57
CA THR A 423 4.01 6.26 0.42
C THR A 423 4.02 6.77 1.86
N MET A 424 4.58 7.96 2.10
CA MET A 424 4.53 8.60 3.41
C MET A 424 3.09 8.88 3.85
N ALA A 425 2.25 9.37 2.93
CA ALA A 425 0.83 9.58 3.20
C ALA A 425 0.08 8.26 3.42
N LEU A 426 0.34 7.23 2.61
CA LEU A 426 -0.24 5.88 2.79
C LEU A 426 0.11 5.29 4.16
N ARG A 427 1.37 5.42 4.60
CA ARG A 427 1.84 4.93 5.89
C ARG A 427 1.07 5.57 7.05
N ARG A 428 0.72 6.85 6.95
CA ARG A 428 -0.13 7.54 7.95
C ARG A 428 -1.57 7.06 7.96
N MET A 429 -2.08 6.59 6.83
CA MET A 429 -3.39 5.93 6.76
C MET A 429 -3.38 4.50 7.33
N GLY A 430 -2.22 4.02 7.81
CA GLY A 430 -2.04 2.64 8.25
C GLY A 430 -1.90 1.64 7.09
N VAL A 431 -1.82 2.12 5.85
CA VAL A 431 -1.64 1.28 4.65
C VAL A 431 -0.15 1.16 4.37
N ARG A 432 0.41 -0.02 4.64
CA ARG A 432 1.77 -0.38 4.22
C ARG A 432 1.66 -1.17 2.93
N LEU A 433 2.05 -0.56 1.82
CA LEU A 433 2.29 -1.29 0.59
C LEU A 433 3.59 -2.06 0.79
N THR A 434 3.51 -3.33 1.18
CA THR A 434 4.69 -4.20 1.15
C THR A 434 5.15 -4.22 -0.30
N ARG A 435 6.37 -3.73 -0.55
CA ARG A 435 7.01 -3.86 -1.86
C ARG A 435 7.05 -5.36 -2.12
N ARG A 436 6.29 -5.86 -3.10
CA ARG A 436 6.09 -7.30 -3.38
C ARG A 436 7.33 -7.96 -4.00
N SER A 437 8.50 -7.43 -3.70
CA SER A 437 9.81 -7.91 -4.12
C SER A 437 10.60 -8.13 -2.83
N GLU A 438 10.97 -9.40 -2.57
CA GLU A 438 11.94 -9.91 -1.57
C GLU A 438 11.40 -10.87 -0.48
N VAL A 439 10.16 -11.33 -0.54
CA VAL A 439 9.83 -12.61 0.10
C VAL A 439 9.22 -13.48 -0.98
N ASP A 440 10.02 -14.40 -1.53
CA ASP A 440 9.44 -15.48 -2.30
C ASP A 440 8.46 -16.18 -1.36
N LEU A 441 7.23 -16.46 -1.80
CA LEU A 441 6.27 -17.19 -0.96
C LEU A 441 6.87 -18.53 -0.48
N LEU A 442 7.84 -19.06 -1.24
CA LEU A 442 8.57 -20.27 -0.93
C LEU A 442 9.73 -20.06 0.08
N ASP A 443 10.06 -18.82 0.47
CA ASP A 443 10.95 -18.50 1.59
C ASP A 443 10.28 -18.73 2.94
N THR A 444 8.94 -18.71 3.00
CA THR A 444 8.19 -18.87 4.27
C THR A 444 7.98 -20.33 4.67
N VAL A 445 8.41 -21.26 3.82
CA VAL A 445 8.28 -22.70 4.01
C VAL A 445 9.65 -23.35 3.91
N SER A 446 9.99 -24.20 4.87
CA SER A 446 11.23 -24.98 4.88
C SER A 446 11.02 -26.39 4.34
N VAL A 447 12.11 -27.06 3.96
CA VAL A 447 12.11 -28.47 3.52
C VAL A 447 11.46 -29.38 4.56
N GLY A 448 11.77 -29.17 5.85
CA GLY A 448 11.24 -29.96 6.96
C GLY A 448 9.72 -29.89 7.09
N ASP A 449 9.10 -28.79 6.66
CA ASP A 449 7.64 -28.62 6.74
C ASP A 449 6.88 -29.45 5.67
N VAL A 450 7.57 -29.88 4.62
CA VAL A 450 6.95 -30.43 3.40
C VAL A 450 7.30 -31.89 3.18
N VAL A 451 8.53 -32.29 3.56
CA VAL A 451 9.06 -33.62 3.28
C VAL A 451 8.61 -34.62 4.34
N ARG A 452 8.26 -35.83 3.90
CA ARG A 452 7.93 -36.95 4.80
C ARG A 452 9.17 -37.81 5.05
N PRO A 453 9.37 -38.34 6.27
CA PRO A 453 10.55 -39.14 6.63
C PRO A 453 10.53 -40.58 6.06
N GLU A 454 9.70 -40.88 5.06
CA GLU A 454 9.64 -42.22 4.48
C GLU A 454 10.76 -42.40 3.45
N ILE A 455 11.83 -43.10 3.85
CA ILE A 455 13.02 -43.29 3.03
C ILE A 455 12.94 -44.63 2.30
N VAL A 456 12.60 -44.58 1.00
CA VAL A 456 12.88 -45.70 0.08
C VAL A 456 14.28 -45.49 -0.47
N SER A 457 15.19 -46.41 -0.19
CA SER A 457 16.61 -46.36 -0.57
C SER A 457 17.09 -47.67 -1.16
N THR A 458 18.28 -47.68 -1.75
CA THR A 458 18.99 -48.88 -2.19
C THR A 458 20.42 -48.89 -1.65
N VAL A 459 21.13 -50.00 -1.80
CA VAL A 459 22.53 -50.17 -1.33
C VAL A 459 23.48 -50.18 -2.51
N VAL A 460 24.75 -49.82 -2.26
CA VAL A 460 25.80 -49.75 -3.29
C VAL A 460 25.94 -51.02 -4.14
N ASP A 461 25.79 -52.20 -3.54
CA ASP A 461 25.98 -53.49 -4.20
C ASP A 461 24.72 -54.04 -4.88
N ALA A 462 23.59 -53.32 -4.82
CA ALA A 462 22.33 -53.76 -5.43
C ALA A 462 22.46 -53.75 -6.96
N SER A 463 22.01 -54.81 -7.63
CA SER A 463 21.97 -54.85 -9.10
C SER A 463 21.01 -53.80 -9.66
N THR A 464 21.30 -53.26 -10.85
CA THR A 464 20.42 -52.27 -11.50
C THR A 464 19.02 -52.82 -11.79
N VAL A 465 18.86 -54.15 -11.93
CA VAL A 465 17.55 -54.83 -12.00
C VAL A 465 16.77 -54.69 -10.69
N GLN A 466 17.42 -54.93 -9.55
CA GLN A 466 16.79 -54.75 -8.23
C GLN A 466 16.45 -53.28 -7.99
N VAL A 467 17.37 -52.37 -8.31
CA VAL A 467 17.15 -50.92 -8.19
C VAL A 467 15.93 -50.48 -9.02
N GLN A 468 15.83 -50.93 -10.27
CA GLN A 468 14.68 -50.60 -11.13
C GLN A 468 13.38 -51.20 -10.60
N ARG A 469 13.38 -52.46 -10.13
CA ARG A 469 12.19 -53.06 -9.50
C ARG A 469 11.72 -52.23 -8.29
N THR A 470 12.63 -51.82 -7.42
CA THR A 470 12.29 -50.94 -6.29
C THR A 470 11.73 -49.59 -6.75
N MET A 471 12.28 -49.03 -7.84
CA MET A 471 11.73 -47.82 -8.46
C MET A 471 10.31 -48.04 -8.98
N ASP A 472 10.04 -49.15 -9.67
CA ASP A 472 8.73 -49.45 -10.25
C ASP A 472 7.68 -49.74 -9.16
N ASP A 473 8.04 -50.54 -8.14
CA ASP A 473 7.16 -50.91 -7.03
C ASP A 473 6.70 -49.68 -6.22
N HIS A 474 7.59 -48.72 -6.03
CA HIS A 474 7.30 -47.48 -5.29
C HIS A 474 6.95 -46.29 -6.21
N ARG A 475 6.89 -46.49 -7.53
CA ARG A 475 6.66 -45.44 -8.56
C ARG A 475 7.62 -44.26 -8.46
N LEU A 476 8.88 -44.55 -8.20
CA LEU A 476 9.96 -43.59 -8.04
C LEU A 476 10.82 -43.54 -9.29
N HIS A 477 11.29 -42.35 -9.66
CA HIS A 477 12.20 -42.18 -10.81
C HIS A 477 13.68 -42.10 -10.42
N GLY A 478 14.00 -42.41 -9.16
CA GLY A 478 15.32 -42.25 -8.58
C GLY A 478 15.34 -42.48 -7.07
N LEU A 479 16.42 -43.07 -6.58
CA LEU A 479 16.62 -43.54 -5.22
C LEU A 479 17.95 -43.03 -4.66
N PRO A 480 18.02 -42.69 -3.36
CA PRO A 480 19.28 -42.54 -2.67
C PRO A 480 19.96 -43.92 -2.51
N VAL A 481 21.28 -43.95 -2.68
CA VAL A 481 22.12 -45.13 -2.53
C VAL A 481 22.88 -45.00 -1.21
N LEU A 482 22.82 -46.03 -0.37
CA LEU A 482 23.45 -46.08 0.94
C LEU A 482 24.68 -47.00 0.94
N ASP A 483 25.71 -46.62 1.70
CA ASP A 483 26.87 -47.47 1.99
C ASP A 483 26.52 -48.59 2.99
N ALA A 484 27.47 -49.50 3.23
CA ALA A 484 27.29 -50.59 4.20
C ALA A 484 27.07 -50.12 5.66
N LYS A 485 27.30 -48.83 5.96
CA LYS A 485 27.07 -48.21 7.27
C LYS A 485 25.75 -47.41 7.30
N GLY A 486 24.95 -47.46 6.24
CA GLY A 486 23.68 -46.74 6.14
C GLY A 486 23.81 -45.25 5.82
N ARG A 487 24.98 -44.81 5.36
CA ARG A 487 25.26 -43.40 5.02
C ARG A 487 25.05 -43.13 3.54
N LEU A 488 24.72 -41.90 3.19
CA LEU A 488 24.44 -41.49 1.82
C LEU A 488 25.70 -41.60 0.94
N ALA A 489 25.71 -42.55 0.00
CA ALA A 489 26.80 -42.76 -0.94
C ALA A 489 26.56 -42.05 -2.29
N GLY A 490 25.30 -42.00 -2.74
CA GLY A 490 24.94 -41.45 -4.05
C GLY A 490 23.44 -41.34 -4.29
N VAL A 491 23.08 -40.94 -5.51
CA VAL A 491 21.71 -41.02 -6.03
C VAL A 491 21.73 -41.72 -7.38
N VAL A 492 20.85 -42.69 -7.58
CA VAL A 492 20.66 -43.38 -8.86
C VAL A 492 19.29 -43.04 -9.43
N THR A 493 19.21 -42.77 -10.73
CA THR A 493 17.95 -42.48 -11.44
C THR A 493 17.69 -43.48 -12.57
N ILE A 494 16.46 -43.53 -13.07
CA ILE A 494 16.12 -44.34 -14.26
C ILE A 494 17.01 -43.93 -15.44
N SER A 495 17.30 -42.63 -15.59
CA SER A 495 18.18 -42.13 -16.65
C SER A 495 19.59 -42.67 -16.54
N ASP A 496 20.12 -42.87 -15.33
CA ASP A 496 21.45 -43.43 -15.11
C ASP A 496 21.50 -44.91 -15.49
N ILE A 497 20.47 -45.68 -15.11
CA ILE A 497 20.34 -47.09 -15.51
C ILE A 497 20.25 -47.21 -17.04
N MET A 498 19.44 -46.37 -17.70
CA MET A 498 19.31 -46.40 -19.16
C MET A 498 20.60 -46.00 -19.88
N ARG A 499 21.37 -45.04 -19.34
CA ARG A 499 22.69 -44.67 -19.89
C ARG A 499 23.71 -45.81 -19.81
N SER A 500 23.58 -46.70 -18.83
CA SER A 500 24.45 -47.87 -18.68
C SER A 500 24.13 -49.04 -19.64
N GLY A 501 23.15 -48.87 -20.53
CA GLY A 501 22.69 -49.92 -21.45
C GLY A 501 21.42 -50.64 -21.00
N GLY A 502 20.79 -50.16 -19.92
CA GLY A 502 19.58 -50.72 -19.35
C GLY A 502 19.84 -51.59 -18.12
N PRO A 503 18.77 -52.16 -17.53
CA PRO A 503 18.85 -52.95 -16.30
C PRO A 503 19.57 -54.28 -16.55
N ALA A 504 20.64 -54.54 -15.78
CA ALA A 504 21.45 -55.75 -15.87
C ALA A 504 21.89 -56.23 -14.48
N ASP A 505 21.88 -57.54 -14.26
CA ASP A 505 22.30 -58.14 -12.98
C ASP A 505 23.80 -57.95 -12.70
N ALA A 506 24.62 -57.82 -13.75
CA ALA A 506 26.07 -57.63 -13.66
C ALA A 506 26.50 -56.19 -13.35
N VAL A 507 25.58 -55.22 -13.42
CA VAL A 507 25.85 -53.80 -13.16
C VAL A 507 25.18 -53.42 -11.84
N THR A 508 25.95 -52.82 -10.93
CA THR A 508 25.48 -52.44 -9.59
C THR A 508 25.08 -50.97 -9.52
N ALA A 509 24.39 -50.59 -8.44
CA ALA A 509 24.03 -49.21 -8.15
C ALA A 509 25.29 -48.32 -8.04
N ALA A 510 26.38 -48.84 -7.46
CA ALA A 510 27.65 -48.13 -7.37
C ALA A 510 28.25 -47.76 -8.73
N ASP A 511 28.04 -48.60 -9.75
CA ASP A 511 28.60 -48.40 -11.10
C ASP A 511 27.89 -47.27 -11.87
N VAL A 512 26.63 -46.97 -11.52
CA VAL A 512 25.77 -46.05 -12.29
C VAL A 512 25.31 -44.82 -11.50
N MET A 513 25.42 -44.82 -10.17
CA MET A 513 24.96 -43.69 -9.36
C MET A 513 25.75 -42.41 -9.62
N THR A 514 25.14 -41.27 -9.33
CA THR A 514 25.87 -40.01 -9.13
C THR A 514 26.45 -39.99 -7.72
N PRO A 515 27.79 -40.07 -7.55
CA PRO A 515 28.41 -40.03 -6.23
C PRO A 515 28.40 -38.61 -5.66
N ARG A 516 28.32 -38.48 -4.32
CA ARG A 516 28.36 -37.18 -3.61
C ARG A 516 27.33 -36.17 -4.17
N PRO A 517 26.03 -36.49 -4.11
CA PRO A 517 24.97 -35.61 -4.61
C PRO A 517 24.95 -34.29 -3.82
N VAL A 518 24.44 -33.23 -4.43
CA VAL A 518 24.10 -32.01 -3.68
C VAL A 518 22.98 -32.34 -2.70
N THR A 519 23.12 -31.90 -1.45
CA THR A 519 22.18 -32.14 -0.36
C THR A 519 21.61 -30.83 0.20
N VAL A 520 20.52 -30.94 0.95
CA VAL A 520 19.88 -29.84 1.68
C VAL A 520 19.53 -30.29 3.10
N THR A 521 19.24 -29.35 4.00
CA THR A 521 18.85 -29.63 5.39
C THR A 521 17.36 -29.35 5.60
N PRO A 522 16.75 -29.84 6.71
CA PRO A 522 15.36 -29.55 7.03
C PRO A 522 15.06 -28.05 7.16
N THR A 523 16.01 -27.23 7.63
CA THR A 523 15.85 -25.77 7.71
C THR A 523 16.02 -25.01 6.39
N THR A 524 16.50 -25.65 5.31
CA THR A 524 16.67 -24.96 4.02
C THR A 524 15.33 -24.45 3.49
N PRO A 525 15.21 -23.16 3.09
CA PRO A 525 14.02 -22.63 2.43
C PRO A 525 13.74 -23.32 1.09
N ILE A 526 12.46 -23.48 0.74
CA ILE A 526 12.06 -24.20 -0.49
C ILE A 526 12.53 -23.46 -1.75
N SER A 527 12.55 -22.13 -1.73
CA SER A 527 13.11 -21.27 -2.79
C SER A 527 14.54 -21.66 -3.15
N GLU A 528 15.40 -21.81 -2.13
CA GLU A 528 16.81 -22.19 -2.29
C GLU A 528 16.95 -23.60 -2.86
N VAL A 529 16.11 -24.55 -2.41
CA VAL A 529 16.13 -25.92 -2.95
C VAL A 529 15.74 -25.95 -4.43
N LEU A 530 14.72 -25.18 -4.82
CA LEU A 530 14.28 -25.07 -6.21
C LEU A 530 15.33 -24.41 -7.10
N GLU A 531 16.03 -23.40 -6.60
CA GLU A 531 17.15 -22.77 -7.31
C GLU A 531 18.29 -23.77 -7.57
N ARG A 532 18.67 -24.56 -6.56
CA ARG A 532 19.66 -25.64 -6.70
C ARG A 532 19.19 -26.70 -7.70
N MET A 533 17.90 -27.09 -7.66
CA MET A 533 17.34 -28.06 -8.61
C MET A 533 17.33 -27.54 -10.05
N ALA A 534 16.98 -26.27 -10.26
CA ALA A 534 16.92 -25.64 -11.57
C ALA A 534 18.31 -25.43 -12.17
N SER A 535 19.26 -24.92 -11.38
CA SER A 535 20.65 -24.66 -11.82
C SER A 535 21.40 -25.94 -12.20
N LEU A 536 21.14 -27.04 -11.48
CA LEU A 536 21.78 -28.34 -11.73
C LEU A 536 20.96 -29.24 -12.67
N GLY A 537 19.75 -28.82 -13.07
CA GLY A 537 18.86 -29.61 -13.91
C GLY A 537 18.36 -30.91 -13.28
N ILE A 538 18.33 -30.99 -11.94
CA ILE A 538 17.97 -32.20 -11.19
C ILE A 538 16.52 -32.18 -10.73
N GLY A 539 15.90 -33.37 -10.64
CA GLY A 539 14.49 -33.53 -10.26
C GLY A 539 14.24 -33.89 -8.79
N ARG A 540 15.31 -34.11 -8.02
CA ARG A 540 15.27 -34.53 -6.62
C ARG A 540 16.57 -34.18 -5.90
N VAL A 541 16.50 -34.01 -4.59
CA VAL A 541 17.64 -33.65 -3.74
C VAL A 541 17.55 -34.41 -2.41
N PRO A 542 18.60 -35.14 -1.98
CA PRO A 542 18.63 -35.75 -0.66
C PRO A 542 18.60 -34.70 0.45
N VAL A 543 17.77 -34.95 1.47
CA VAL A 543 17.70 -34.15 2.70
C VAL A 543 18.51 -34.89 3.75
N VAL A 544 19.54 -34.25 4.28
CA VAL A 544 20.45 -34.83 5.27
C VAL A 544 20.31 -34.12 6.62
N ASP A 545 20.85 -34.72 7.66
CA ASP A 545 20.89 -34.15 8.99
C ASP A 545 21.74 -32.87 9.03
N GLU A 546 21.36 -31.92 9.89
CA GLU A 546 22.12 -30.67 10.07
C GLU A 546 23.46 -30.92 10.75
N GLU A 547 23.52 -31.89 11.66
CA GLU A 547 24.73 -32.22 12.41
C GLU A 547 25.58 -33.28 11.69
N ASP A 548 24.96 -34.13 10.87
CA ASP A 548 25.62 -35.20 10.12
C ASP A 548 25.26 -35.18 8.61
N PRO A 549 26.11 -34.59 7.75
CA PRO A 549 25.87 -34.49 6.31
C PRO A 549 25.78 -35.83 5.58
N ASP A 550 26.28 -36.91 6.18
CA ASP A 550 26.26 -38.26 5.61
C ASP A 550 24.99 -39.04 6.00
N ARG A 551 24.22 -38.52 6.97
CA ARG A 551 22.99 -39.14 7.46
C ARG A 551 21.78 -38.66 6.66
N LEU A 552 21.21 -39.56 5.86
CA LEU A 552 20.00 -39.28 5.09
C LEU A 552 18.76 -39.22 6.00
N ILE A 553 18.00 -38.13 5.91
CA ILE A 553 16.70 -37.95 6.58
C ILE A 553 15.55 -38.23 5.62
N ALA A 554 15.62 -37.72 4.39
CA ALA A 554 14.55 -37.85 3.41
C ALA A 554 15.02 -37.51 1.98
N MET A 555 14.09 -37.47 1.03
CA MET A 555 14.36 -37.05 -0.36
C MET A 555 13.32 -36.01 -0.78
N PHE A 556 13.78 -34.80 -1.12
CA PHE A 556 12.95 -33.73 -1.67
C PHE A 556 12.77 -33.92 -3.18
N ARG A 557 11.54 -33.76 -3.69
CA ARG A 557 11.13 -34.04 -5.07
C ARG A 557 10.31 -32.89 -5.64
N ARG A 558 10.13 -32.86 -6.97
CA ARG A 558 9.27 -31.87 -7.64
C ARG A 558 7.82 -31.85 -7.13
N GLU A 559 7.28 -33.00 -6.73
CA GLU A 559 5.94 -33.08 -6.13
C GLU A 559 5.85 -32.37 -4.76
N ASP A 560 6.95 -32.35 -4.02
CA ASP A 560 7.03 -31.68 -2.73
C ASP A 560 7.02 -30.17 -2.92
N ALA A 561 7.66 -29.65 -3.96
CA ALA A 561 7.59 -28.22 -4.31
C ALA A 561 6.16 -27.73 -4.58
N VAL A 562 5.33 -28.56 -5.22
CA VAL A 562 3.91 -28.24 -5.45
C VAL A 562 3.14 -28.19 -4.13
N ARG A 563 3.42 -29.11 -3.19
CA ARG A 563 2.82 -29.07 -1.84
C ARG A 563 3.29 -27.86 -1.04
N ALA A 564 4.57 -27.53 -1.12
CA ALA A 564 5.15 -26.33 -0.49
C ALA A 564 4.44 -25.06 -0.96
N TYR A 565 4.19 -24.94 -2.27
CA TYR A 565 3.47 -23.81 -2.84
C TYR A 565 2.03 -23.70 -2.32
N HIS A 566 1.29 -24.81 -2.24
CA HIS A 566 -0.05 -24.81 -1.64
C HIS A 566 -0.04 -24.47 -0.14
N MET A 567 0.99 -24.89 0.59
CA MET A 567 1.14 -24.58 2.01
C MET A 567 1.48 -23.11 2.24
N ALA A 568 2.40 -22.54 1.46
CA ALA A 568 2.72 -21.11 1.46
C ALA A 568 1.49 -20.25 1.11
N LEU A 569 0.73 -20.65 0.08
CA LEU A 569 -0.55 -20.01 -0.27
C LEU A 569 -1.57 -20.07 0.88
N GLY A 570 -1.65 -21.19 1.59
CA GLY A 570 -2.55 -21.35 2.74
C GLY A 570 -2.20 -20.42 3.89
N GLN A 571 -0.91 -20.26 4.20
CA GLN A 571 -0.41 -19.34 5.23
C GLN A 571 -0.70 -17.87 4.86
N GLU A 572 -0.49 -17.48 3.59
CA GLU A 572 -0.76 -16.12 3.11
C GLU A 572 -2.26 -15.80 3.14
N VAL A 573 -3.10 -16.74 2.67
CA VAL A 573 -4.56 -16.60 2.70
C VAL A 573 -5.08 -16.50 4.13
N GLN A 574 -4.51 -17.22 5.09
CA GLN A 574 -4.86 -17.08 6.51
C GLN A 574 -4.42 -15.73 7.10
N HIS A 575 -3.26 -15.20 6.70
CA HIS A 575 -2.82 -13.85 7.10
C HIS A 575 -3.75 -12.75 6.56
N ASP A 576 -4.12 -12.84 5.29
CA ASP A 576 -5.01 -11.87 4.63
C ASP A 576 -6.47 -11.97 5.13
N LEU A 577 -6.99 -13.20 5.32
CA LEU A 577 -8.32 -13.42 5.88
C LEU A 577 -8.38 -13.06 7.36
N GLY A 578 -7.32 -13.27 8.13
CA GLY A 578 -7.20 -12.84 9.51
C GLY A 578 -7.36 -11.32 9.62
N ARG A 579 -6.56 -10.57 8.85
CA ARG A 579 -6.65 -9.10 8.81
C ARG A 579 -7.99 -8.58 8.30
N SER A 580 -8.52 -9.16 7.23
CA SER A 580 -9.76 -8.70 6.60
C SER A 580 -11.00 -9.00 7.45
N ARG A 581 -11.06 -10.16 8.12
CA ARG A 581 -12.18 -10.51 9.02
C ARG A 581 -12.13 -9.74 10.35
N LEU A 582 -10.93 -9.40 10.84
CA LEU A 582 -10.77 -8.55 12.03
C LEU A 582 -11.18 -7.10 11.74
N GLN A 583 -10.82 -6.52 10.59
CA GLN A 583 -11.24 -5.16 10.22
C GLN A 583 -12.74 -5.03 9.96
N ALA A 584 -13.39 -6.08 9.41
CA ALA A 584 -14.82 -6.04 9.11
C ALA A 584 -15.73 -6.02 10.35
N ARG A 585 -15.24 -6.38 11.55
CA ARG A 585 -16.03 -6.38 12.80
C ARG A 585 -15.75 -5.20 13.73
N VAL A 586 -14.71 -4.40 13.47
CA VAL A 586 -14.22 -3.30 14.34
C VAL A 586 -14.91 -1.94 14.04
N ALA A 587 -16.05 -1.94 13.35
CA ALA A 587 -16.80 -0.72 13.03
C ALA A 587 -17.39 0.03 14.27
N ALA A 588 -17.11 -0.41 15.50
CA ALA A 588 -17.60 0.20 16.74
C ALA A 588 -16.49 0.46 17.77
N GLY A 589 -15.43 1.17 17.37
CA GLY A 589 -14.56 1.90 18.31
C GLY A 589 -13.87 1.07 19.39
N ALA A 590 -13.36 -0.12 19.06
CA ALA A 590 -12.49 -0.93 19.91
C ALA A 590 -11.43 -1.61 19.04
N ASP A 591 -10.16 -1.47 19.39
CA ASP A 591 -9.01 -1.91 18.60
C ASP A 591 -8.27 -3.08 19.27
N PHE A 592 -7.45 -3.78 18.48
CA PHE A 592 -6.52 -4.79 18.98
C PHE A 592 -5.13 -4.18 19.17
N HIS A 593 -4.50 -4.50 20.28
CA HIS A 593 -3.16 -4.07 20.65
C HIS A 593 -2.31 -5.29 20.96
N GLU A 594 -1.12 -5.37 20.37
CA GLU A 594 -0.10 -6.34 20.78
C GLU A 594 0.75 -5.72 21.90
N ILE A 595 0.92 -6.43 23.01
CA ILE A 595 1.68 -6.00 24.18
C ILE A 595 2.67 -7.13 24.51
N ASP A 596 3.96 -6.84 24.48
CA ASP A 596 4.99 -7.78 24.91
C ASP A 596 5.07 -7.80 26.45
N VAL A 597 5.28 -8.97 27.03
CA VAL A 597 5.56 -9.16 28.47
C VAL A 597 7.07 -9.01 28.69
N PRO A 598 7.54 -7.90 29.29
CA PRO A 598 8.96 -7.69 29.51
C PRO A 598 9.49 -8.65 30.58
N ALA A 599 10.74 -9.09 30.42
CA ALA A 599 11.43 -9.89 31.43
C ALA A 599 11.52 -9.12 32.77
N GLY A 600 11.10 -9.75 33.88
CA GLY A 600 11.07 -9.12 35.20
C GLY A 600 9.88 -8.17 35.46
N SER A 601 8.92 -8.09 34.55
CA SER A 601 7.66 -7.34 34.77
C SER A 601 6.74 -8.04 35.77
N ILE A 602 5.74 -7.32 36.30
CA ILE A 602 4.74 -7.89 37.22
C ILE A 602 3.93 -9.04 36.59
N ALA A 603 3.91 -9.15 35.26
CA ALA A 603 3.23 -10.21 34.54
C ALA A 603 4.05 -11.49 34.40
N ASP A 604 5.38 -11.40 34.46
CA ASP A 604 6.25 -12.55 34.30
C ASP A 604 6.05 -13.55 35.45
N GLY A 605 5.68 -14.79 35.08
CA GLY A 605 5.42 -15.87 36.02
C GLY A 605 4.06 -15.86 36.71
N ARG A 606 3.19 -14.85 36.48
CA ARG A 606 1.85 -14.76 37.09
C ARG A 606 0.75 -15.38 36.22
N LEU A 607 -0.36 -15.76 36.86
CA LEU A 607 -1.56 -16.24 36.15
C LEU A 607 -2.34 -15.06 35.58
N LEU A 608 -2.96 -15.25 34.41
CA LEU A 608 -3.75 -14.19 33.77
C LEU A 608 -4.90 -13.68 34.66
N LYS A 609 -5.52 -14.54 35.48
CA LYS A 609 -6.55 -14.13 36.47
C LYS A 609 -6.03 -13.24 37.59
N GLU A 610 -4.72 -13.24 37.83
CA GLU A 610 -4.05 -12.44 38.86
C GLU A 610 -3.55 -11.11 38.29
N MET A 611 -3.79 -10.86 36.99
CA MET A 611 -3.40 -9.64 36.32
C MET A 611 -4.40 -8.51 36.53
N PRO A 612 -3.95 -7.28 36.84
CA PRO A 612 -4.81 -6.12 36.99
C PRO A 612 -5.24 -5.58 35.62
N ILE A 613 -6.02 -6.37 34.88
CA ILE A 613 -6.52 -6.02 33.55
C ILE A 613 -7.57 -4.89 33.68
N PRO A 614 -7.36 -3.73 33.04
CA PRO A 614 -8.33 -2.63 33.07
C PRO A 614 -9.71 -3.03 32.54
N GLY A 615 -10.77 -2.42 33.08
CA GLY A 615 -12.14 -2.63 32.59
C GLY A 615 -12.29 -2.24 31.11
N GLY A 616 -12.87 -3.13 30.30
CA GLY A 616 -13.02 -2.92 28.85
C GLY A 616 -11.83 -3.41 28.01
N MET A 617 -10.94 -4.20 28.61
CA MET A 617 -9.79 -4.83 27.98
C MET A 617 -9.89 -6.36 28.09
N THR A 618 -9.69 -7.08 26.98
CA THR A 618 -9.77 -8.55 26.94
C THR A 618 -8.57 -9.12 26.22
N VAL A 619 -7.78 -9.96 26.89
CA VAL A 619 -6.70 -10.71 26.24
C VAL A 619 -7.32 -11.78 25.36
N VAL A 620 -6.98 -11.77 24.07
CA VAL A 620 -7.59 -12.62 23.03
C VAL A 620 -6.67 -13.76 22.62
N SER A 621 -5.35 -13.51 22.63
CA SER A 621 -4.36 -14.56 22.39
C SER A 621 -3.04 -14.24 23.09
N ILE A 622 -2.25 -15.27 23.36
CA ILE A 622 -0.90 -15.14 23.92
C ILE A 622 0.02 -15.86 22.94
N ARG A 623 0.99 -15.16 22.35
CA ARG A 623 1.97 -15.75 21.45
C ARG A 623 3.29 -15.96 22.18
N ARG A 624 3.74 -17.20 22.26
CA ARG A 624 5.01 -17.61 22.86
C ARG A 624 5.89 -18.21 21.77
N GLY A 625 6.84 -17.43 21.26
CA GLY A 625 7.58 -17.80 20.04
C GLY A 625 6.63 -18.01 18.86
N LEU A 626 6.58 -19.22 18.32
CA LEU A 626 5.70 -19.62 17.21
C LEU A 626 4.33 -20.18 17.65
N GLN A 627 4.14 -20.45 18.95
CA GLN A 627 2.89 -21.01 19.46
C GLN A 627 1.89 -19.92 19.84
N VAL A 628 0.62 -20.10 19.45
CA VAL A 628 -0.50 -19.24 19.86
C VAL A 628 -1.32 -19.99 20.90
N LEU A 629 -1.37 -19.45 22.12
CA LEU A 629 -2.14 -19.95 23.24
C LEU A 629 -3.45 -19.17 23.33
N VAL A 630 -4.54 -19.90 23.59
CA VAL A 630 -5.82 -19.29 23.93
C VAL A 630 -5.79 -18.94 25.42
N PRO A 631 -5.91 -17.66 25.81
CA PRO A 631 -5.80 -17.23 27.18
C PRO A 631 -6.99 -17.74 28.00
N ASP A 632 -6.68 -18.44 29.09
CA ASP A 632 -7.61 -18.74 30.17
C ASP A 632 -7.13 -18.12 31.49
N GLY A 633 -7.98 -18.11 32.52
CA GLY A 633 -7.61 -17.55 33.82
C GLY A 633 -6.42 -18.25 34.50
N ASN A 634 -6.09 -19.49 34.10
CA ASN A 634 -4.99 -20.26 34.63
C ASN A 634 -3.74 -20.21 33.72
N THR A 635 -3.76 -19.39 32.68
CA THR A 635 -2.64 -19.28 31.75
C THR A 635 -1.55 -18.46 32.41
N ARG A 636 -0.38 -19.09 32.61
CA ARG A 636 0.78 -18.44 33.20
C ARG A 636 1.55 -17.69 32.12
N LEU A 637 1.68 -16.38 32.31
CA LEU A 637 2.46 -15.49 31.45
C LEU A 637 3.96 -15.68 31.72
N ARG A 638 4.78 -15.54 30.68
CA ARG A 638 6.24 -15.60 30.73
C ARG A 638 6.84 -14.37 30.06
N ALA A 639 8.05 -14.00 30.45
CA ALA A 639 8.89 -13.10 29.67
C ALA A 639 8.88 -13.49 28.18
N ASP A 640 8.80 -12.48 27.31
CA ASP A 640 8.71 -12.58 25.85
C ASP A 640 7.39 -13.15 25.30
N ASP A 641 6.38 -13.40 26.14
CA ASP A 641 5.03 -13.61 25.65
C ASP A 641 4.49 -12.33 24.99
N ARG A 642 3.90 -12.44 23.81
CA ARG A 642 3.19 -11.33 23.14
C ARG A 642 1.69 -11.50 23.28
N LEU A 643 1.07 -10.64 24.06
CA LEU A 643 -0.37 -10.63 24.32
C LEU A 643 -1.09 -9.86 23.22
N THR A 644 -2.07 -10.47 22.56
CA THR A 644 -3.02 -9.73 21.73
C THR A 644 -4.21 -9.35 22.59
N VAL A 645 -4.48 -8.05 22.70
CA VAL A 645 -5.50 -7.54 23.60
C VAL A 645 -6.48 -6.66 22.86
N PHE A 646 -7.76 -6.93 23.05
CA PHE A 646 -8.86 -6.12 22.53
C PHE A 646 -9.23 -5.05 23.55
N ALA A 647 -9.20 -3.76 23.16
CA ALA A 647 -9.47 -2.64 24.07
C ALA A 647 -10.18 -1.48 23.37
N ARG A 648 -10.97 -0.71 24.12
CA ARG A 648 -11.50 0.58 23.65
C ARG A 648 -10.38 1.65 23.59
N PRO A 649 -10.49 2.67 22.72
CA PRO A 649 -9.54 3.77 22.63
C PRO A 649 -9.25 4.37 24.02
N GLY A 650 -7.97 4.37 24.42
CA GLY A 650 -7.48 4.94 25.69
C GLY A 650 -7.19 3.96 26.82
N ALA A 651 -7.61 2.68 26.71
CA ALA A 651 -7.37 1.68 27.77
C ALA A 651 -6.01 0.94 27.65
N ASN A 652 -5.36 1.01 26.48
CA ASN A 652 -4.09 0.33 26.19
C ASN A 652 -2.88 0.94 26.93
N LEU A 653 -2.87 2.26 27.13
CA LEU A 653 -1.82 2.98 27.88
C LEU A 653 -1.77 2.53 29.35
N GLN A 654 -2.91 2.21 29.96
CA GLN A 654 -2.98 1.88 31.38
C GLN A 654 -2.39 0.50 31.70
N LEU A 655 -2.60 -0.53 30.86
CA LEU A 655 -1.97 -1.83 31.09
C LEU A 655 -0.46 -1.74 30.81
N PHE A 656 -0.05 -1.03 29.77
CA PHE A 656 1.37 -0.84 29.45
C PHE A 656 2.11 -0.06 30.55
N GLU A 657 1.49 0.96 31.13
CA GLU A 657 2.03 1.71 32.27
C GLU A 657 2.07 0.84 33.54
N ARG A 658 1.02 0.07 33.83
CA ARG A 658 0.98 -0.83 35.01
C ARG A 658 1.99 -1.98 34.92
N LEU A 659 2.19 -2.54 33.73
CA LEU A 659 3.20 -3.58 33.49
C LEU A 659 4.63 -3.06 33.73
N ASN A 660 4.87 -1.77 33.49
CA ASN A 660 6.19 -1.13 33.63
C ASN A 660 6.41 -0.41 34.96
N ALA A 661 5.37 0.05 35.66
CA ALA A 661 5.49 0.91 36.84
C ALA A 661 5.63 0.18 38.19
N GLY A 662 5.33 -1.13 38.27
CA GLY A 662 5.41 -1.87 39.54
C GLY A 662 4.47 -1.35 40.65
N ASP A 663 3.45 -0.57 40.28
CA ASP A 663 2.60 0.18 41.21
C ASP A 663 1.43 -0.69 41.72
N THR A 664 1.39 -0.91 43.04
CA THR A 664 0.33 -1.64 43.77
C THR A 664 -0.73 -0.69 44.34
N GLY A 665 -1.10 0.35 43.61
CA GLY A 665 -2.19 1.25 43.97
C GLY A 665 -3.55 0.54 44.01
N GLU A 666 -4.20 0.62 45.17
CA GLU A 666 -5.51 0.12 45.60
C GLU A 666 -6.29 -0.82 44.67
N LEU A 667 -6.52 -2.03 45.21
CA LEU A 667 -7.48 -3.02 44.75
C LEU A 667 -8.90 -2.44 44.73
N ASP A 668 -9.30 -1.85 43.60
CA ASP A 668 -10.72 -1.80 43.25
C ASP A 668 -11.13 -3.21 42.83
N ILE A 669 -11.64 -3.93 43.82
CA ILE A 669 -12.24 -5.25 43.69
C ILE A 669 -13.25 -5.17 42.53
N LEU A 670 -12.99 -5.95 41.47
CA LEU A 670 -13.93 -6.21 40.39
C LEU A 670 -15.32 -6.39 41.02
N SER A 671 -16.25 -5.48 40.72
CA SER A 671 -17.62 -5.67 41.14
C SER A 671 -18.08 -7.06 40.67
N GLU A 672 -18.71 -7.80 41.58
CA GLU A 672 -19.26 -9.14 41.30
C GLU A 672 -20.31 -9.14 40.16
N ASP A 673 -20.61 -7.97 39.59
CA ASP A 673 -21.65 -7.69 38.60
C ASP A 673 -21.14 -7.47 37.16
N ALA A 674 -19.85 -7.68 36.89
CA ALA A 674 -19.31 -7.56 35.53
C ALA A 674 -19.76 -8.72 34.62
N ALA A 675 -20.13 -8.41 33.36
CA ALA A 675 -20.54 -9.40 32.37
C ALA A 675 -19.36 -10.32 31.98
N ARG A 676 -19.60 -11.63 31.93
CA ARG A 676 -18.60 -12.65 31.62
C ARG A 676 -19.20 -13.72 30.71
N PHE A 677 -18.33 -14.57 30.17
CA PHE A 677 -18.77 -15.77 29.46
C PHE A 677 -19.19 -16.84 30.45
N HIS A 678 -20.32 -17.46 30.15
CA HIS A 678 -20.92 -18.51 30.93
C HIS A 678 -21.30 -19.64 29.99
N ASP A 679 -20.80 -20.83 30.30
CA ASP A 679 -21.29 -22.04 29.66
C ASP A 679 -22.57 -22.49 30.37
N ILE A 680 -23.62 -22.69 29.58
CA ILE A 680 -24.92 -23.17 30.00
C ILE A 680 -25.25 -24.38 29.14
N GLU A 681 -25.37 -25.54 29.77
CA GLU A 681 -25.81 -26.75 29.11
C GLU A 681 -27.33 -26.71 28.92
N VAL A 682 -27.80 -27.13 27.74
CA VAL A 682 -29.21 -27.30 27.43
C VAL A 682 -29.70 -28.61 28.09
N PRO A 683 -30.54 -28.55 29.13
CA PRO A 683 -31.02 -29.75 29.80
C PRO A 683 -31.90 -30.59 28.89
N ALA A 684 -31.86 -31.91 29.06
CA ALA A 684 -32.77 -32.83 28.38
C ALA A 684 -34.21 -32.55 28.79
N GLY A 685 -35.10 -32.34 27.80
CA GLY A 685 -36.50 -31.98 28.04
C GLY A 685 -36.76 -30.50 28.35
N SER A 686 -35.75 -29.63 28.21
CA SER A 686 -35.91 -28.18 28.33
C SER A 686 -36.78 -27.59 27.22
N ILE A 687 -37.39 -26.43 27.47
CA ILE A 687 -38.15 -25.69 26.45
C ILE A 687 -37.34 -25.25 25.23
N ALA A 688 -36.00 -25.33 25.31
CA ALA A 688 -35.09 -25.02 24.22
C ALA A 688 -34.70 -26.25 23.39
N ASP A 689 -34.93 -27.47 23.89
CA ASP A 689 -34.61 -28.71 23.18
C ASP A 689 -35.48 -28.85 21.92
N GLY A 690 -34.83 -29.00 20.77
CA GLY A 690 -35.46 -29.07 19.46
C GLY A 690 -35.96 -27.73 18.90
N LYS A 691 -35.69 -26.60 19.56
CA LYS A 691 -36.13 -25.27 19.10
C LYS A 691 -35.02 -24.45 18.48
N ALA A 692 -35.39 -23.58 17.53
CA ALA A 692 -34.45 -22.62 16.97
C ALA A 692 -34.15 -21.51 17.99
N ILE A 693 -32.94 -20.94 17.97
CA ILE A 693 -32.55 -19.85 18.90
C ILE A 693 -33.57 -18.69 18.89
N ARG A 694 -34.15 -18.34 17.74
CA ARG A 694 -35.19 -17.29 17.64
C ARG A 694 -36.48 -17.61 18.41
N GLU A 695 -36.73 -18.89 18.70
CA GLU A 695 -37.91 -19.40 19.42
C GLU A 695 -37.63 -19.59 20.91
N VAL A 696 -36.37 -19.41 21.34
CA VAL A 696 -35.94 -19.43 22.74
C VAL A 696 -35.97 -18.01 23.29
N ALA A 697 -36.66 -17.81 24.41
CA ALA A 697 -36.82 -16.50 25.04
C ALA A 697 -35.55 -16.05 25.79
N VAL A 698 -34.50 -15.69 25.04
CA VAL A 698 -33.23 -15.19 25.59
C VAL A 698 -33.46 -13.86 26.35
N PRO A 699 -33.06 -13.75 27.64
CA PRO A 699 -33.22 -12.53 28.41
C PRO A 699 -32.47 -11.33 27.82
N SER A 700 -33.03 -10.12 27.99
CA SER A 700 -32.34 -8.87 27.66
C SER A 700 -31.04 -8.75 28.46
N GLY A 701 -29.90 -8.65 27.78
CA GLY A 701 -28.56 -8.65 28.40
C GLY A 701 -27.76 -9.95 28.19
N CYS A 702 -28.39 -11.02 27.69
CA CYS A 702 -27.72 -12.25 27.31
C CYS A 702 -27.48 -12.33 25.80
N THR A 703 -26.27 -12.70 25.39
CA THR A 703 -25.94 -13.00 23.98
C THR A 703 -25.34 -14.40 23.88
N ILE A 704 -25.93 -15.27 23.07
CA ILE A 704 -25.37 -16.59 22.75
C ILE A 704 -24.28 -16.39 21.70
N VAL A 705 -23.07 -16.85 21.99
CA VAL A 705 -21.86 -16.59 21.19
C VAL A 705 -21.42 -17.84 20.43
N SER A 706 -21.63 -19.03 21.01
CA SER A 706 -21.41 -20.32 20.36
C SER A 706 -22.32 -21.40 20.93
N VAL A 707 -22.63 -22.39 20.12
CA VAL A 707 -23.29 -23.64 20.54
C VAL A 707 -22.30 -24.77 20.31
N ARG A 708 -21.95 -25.51 21.35
CA ARG A 708 -21.04 -26.66 21.24
C ARG A 708 -21.83 -27.95 21.39
N ARG A 709 -21.80 -28.78 20.34
CA ARG A 709 -22.46 -30.09 20.28
C ARG A 709 -21.38 -31.16 20.19
N GLY A 710 -21.07 -31.79 21.32
CA GLY A 710 -19.89 -32.66 21.41
C GLY A 710 -18.58 -31.90 21.14
N GLU A 711 -17.85 -32.27 20.09
CA GLU A 711 -16.62 -31.59 19.63
C GLU A 711 -16.88 -30.51 18.57
N GLU A 712 -18.09 -30.42 18.03
CA GLU A 712 -18.44 -29.46 16.98
C GLU A 712 -18.86 -28.11 17.58
N ILE A 713 -18.26 -27.02 17.10
CA ILE A 713 -18.61 -25.65 17.49
C ILE A 713 -19.43 -25.03 16.37
N ILE A 714 -20.70 -24.74 16.67
CA ILE A 714 -21.68 -24.17 15.76
C ILE A 714 -21.80 -22.67 16.05
N VAL A 715 -21.72 -21.85 15.00
CA VAL A 715 -21.95 -20.41 15.10
C VAL A 715 -23.46 -20.15 15.10
N PRO A 716 -24.03 -19.61 16.19
CA PRO A 716 -25.47 -19.47 16.34
C PRO A 716 -26.04 -18.39 15.42
N ASP A 717 -27.10 -18.75 14.71
CA ASP A 717 -28.02 -17.85 14.03
C ASP A 717 -29.46 -18.08 14.51
N GLY A 718 -30.40 -17.25 14.05
CA GLY A 718 -31.80 -17.37 14.48
C GLY A 718 -32.46 -18.70 14.12
N SER A 719 -31.93 -19.45 13.16
CA SER A 719 -32.41 -20.77 12.73
C SER A 719 -31.71 -21.94 13.40
N THR A 720 -30.64 -21.70 14.16
CA THR A 720 -29.85 -22.75 14.79
C THR A 720 -30.70 -23.51 15.81
N LEU A 721 -30.89 -24.80 15.59
CA LEU A 721 -31.65 -25.68 16.48
C LEU A 721 -30.78 -26.10 17.66
N LEU A 722 -31.25 -25.84 18.87
CA LEU A 722 -30.61 -26.30 20.09
C LEU A 722 -31.10 -27.73 20.40
N GLY A 723 -30.19 -28.59 20.84
CA GLY A 723 -30.48 -29.94 21.27
C GLY A 723 -30.06 -30.17 22.73
N ALA A 724 -30.71 -31.13 23.39
CA ALA A 724 -30.29 -31.60 24.71
C ALA A 724 -28.79 -31.99 24.73
N GLY A 725 -28.05 -31.48 25.71
CA GLY A 725 -26.60 -31.68 25.83
C GLY A 725 -25.74 -30.69 25.03
N ASP A 726 -26.35 -29.77 24.27
CA ASP A 726 -25.61 -28.64 23.70
C ASP A 726 -25.09 -27.72 24.81
N VAL A 727 -23.85 -27.26 24.71
CA VAL A 727 -23.27 -26.27 25.63
C VAL A 727 -23.28 -24.91 24.95
N LEU A 728 -24.10 -24.00 25.48
CA LEU A 728 -24.22 -22.62 25.01
C LEU A 728 -23.19 -21.74 25.73
N THR A 729 -22.31 -21.09 24.99
CA THR A 729 -21.46 -20.05 25.56
C THR A 729 -22.18 -18.71 25.46
N VAL A 730 -22.52 -18.14 26.61
CA VAL A 730 -23.36 -16.95 26.75
C VAL A 730 -22.57 -15.82 27.39
N PHE A 731 -22.58 -14.64 26.77
CA PHE A 731 -22.05 -13.43 27.38
C PHE A 731 -23.18 -12.70 28.13
N SER A 732 -23.08 -12.62 29.46
CA SER A 732 -24.08 -11.95 30.31
C SER A 732 -23.54 -11.63 31.70
N LYS A 733 -24.27 -10.83 32.49
CA LYS A 733 -23.99 -10.67 33.94
C LYS A 733 -24.41 -11.91 34.72
N PRO A 734 -23.81 -12.20 35.89
CA PRO A 734 -24.19 -13.36 36.71
C PRO A 734 -25.68 -13.41 37.07
N ALA A 735 -26.33 -12.25 37.30
CA ALA A 735 -27.77 -12.16 37.56
C ALA A 735 -28.61 -12.55 36.33
N GLU A 736 -28.24 -12.11 35.13
CA GLU A 736 -28.93 -12.40 33.87
C GLU A 736 -28.73 -13.85 33.44
N ARG A 737 -27.55 -14.42 33.72
CA ARG A 737 -27.27 -15.85 33.55
C ARG A 737 -28.25 -16.70 34.36
N ARG A 738 -28.49 -16.36 35.64
CA ARG A 738 -29.44 -17.11 36.50
C ARG A 738 -30.83 -17.13 35.89
N VAL A 739 -31.32 -15.98 35.41
CA VAL A 739 -32.61 -15.88 34.72
C VAL A 739 -32.63 -16.72 33.44
N PHE A 740 -31.54 -16.77 32.68
CA PHE A 740 -31.49 -17.58 31.46
C PHE A 740 -31.52 -19.08 31.77
N VAL A 741 -30.77 -19.52 32.80
CA VAL A 741 -30.77 -20.91 33.27
C VAL A 741 -32.14 -21.31 33.82
N GLU A 742 -32.79 -20.46 34.62
CA GLU A 742 -34.15 -20.70 35.12
C GLU A 742 -35.16 -20.86 33.99
N ARG A 743 -35.07 -20.05 32.92
CA ARG A 743 -35.93 -20.20 31.74
C ARG A 743 -35.67 -21.46 30.95
N LEU A 744 -34.42 -21.93 30.89
CA LEU A 744 -34.10 -23.19 30.23
C LEU A 744 -34.59 -24.40 31.04
N ASN A 745 -34.68 -24.28 32.36
CA ASN A 745 -35.15 -25.34 33.26
C ASN A 745 -36.68 -25.34 33.51
N ALA A 746 -37.37 -24.25 33.17
CA ALA A 746 -38.83 -24.11 33.25
C ALA A 746 -39.50 -24.74 32.02
#